data_AF-A0A080Z7G3-F1
#
_entry.id   AF-A0A080Z7G3-F1
#
_cell.length_a   1.000
_cell.length_b   1.000
_cell.length_c   1.000
_cell.angle_alpha   90.00
_cell.angle_beta   90.00
_cell.angle_gamma   90.00
#
_symmetry.space_group_name_H-M   'P 1'
#
loop_
_entity.id
_entity.type
_entity.pdbx_description
1 polymer ?
#
loop_
_entity_poly.entity_id
_entity_poly.type
_entity_poly.pdbx_seq_one_letter_code
_entity_poly.pdbx_strand_id
1 'polypeptide(L)'
;MDANGFASVPMDAPKRPRGRPPSRAWAFFTTITEPQKQPSTACRHCNQVVHYHKKWAQARAHLMKCPQFLRMIDTLPPNDVPEWYLAEINRRQQIAAPIRSANIPAVFQQNQIPTQTPAPAPATPFKVIQPILSPVAMATMMPMQTGNENMTVRNGVNMDWQKMEENMAMHMFTTLQMEFLLDEKIELPFLLQTFQAYNANITLPTKEKLMTELLDRCYDNVRTRLLGFFKSGLVPVTLSMDTEDDEVANYMATLASSEKYPMYLESVKVPSGGDADANAEVAARDMTRVVEKISSPVAGCVMPCSTVESRQTRELLEKQFPAMYFHGCMRDALLSFVRQLFAGNKDTHNDRKRPVTVPFAQDLQQFALQCKDLAFFLPHHEQPSYLSGATSSNMVHVTARRRLTVEEAFVAILQAEPFLDVDNVLNRLGNGSNRAHHPSVAHFQTQLVKIVRSPQFVEKLGKYLELMRPIQSLLSSLNDTTPLLLSEVYSSFSRLVQQFGAMASLQPEEKAALQALVRRQQDHVMGSAHLLAYLLDPVLLGEDLPADIKTETEKKLMASLRGDGTQLSVSDKEALYTQYVDFKKHALNQKTNKADTLAFRALKERKKSPLQFWFADGSKWPVLQAIACRIFVMPVCAPSSARAVKEAGAASSVLRHKKDLLMSDKLTFVRLNSRQLRLAEVEGSSLAALVKKAPIASKANEITASMVV
;
A
#
# COMPACT_ATOMS: atom_id res chain seq x y z
N MET A 1 -25.09 43.74 -89.14
CA MET A 1 -24.63 44.90 -88.37
C MET A 1 -25.75 45.23 -87.40
N ASP A 2 -25.52 44.93 -86.12
CA ASP A 2 -25.75 45.79 -84.95
C ASP A 2 -27.13 46.45 -84.72
N ALA A 3 -27.69 46.50 -83.50
CA ALA A 3 -27.40 45.79 -82.23
C ALA A 3 -28.56 45.97 -81.22
N ASN A 4 -28.50 45.20 -80.12
CA ASN A 4 -29.25 45.33 -78.84
C ASN A 4 -30.68 44.74 -78.75
N GLY A 5 -31.03 44.31 -77.53
CA GLY A 5 -32.45 44.20 -77.10
C GLY A 5 -33.05 42.81 -76.86
N PHE A 6 -32.28 41.76 -76.52
CA PHE A 6 -32.90 40.47 -76.16
C PHE A 6 -33.61 40.51 -74.80
N ALA A 7 -34.95 40.47 -74.85
CA ALA A 7 -35.83 40.20 -73.71
C ALA A 7 -35.83 38.70 -73.33
N SER A 8 -36.53 38.35 -72.25
CA SER A 8 -36.23 37.17 -71.42
C SER A 8 -37.34 36.10 -71.37
N VAL A 9 -36.98 34.94 -70.79
CA VAL A 9 -37.87 33.86 -70.29
C VAL A 9 -38.48 32.92 -71.36
N PRO A 10 -38.49 31.57 -71.18
CA PRO A 10 -37.55 30.68 -70.47
C PRO A 10 -37.06 29.49 -71.32
N MET A 11 -36.04 28.76 -70.84
CA MET A 11 -35.70 27.39 -71.30
C MET A 11 -35.29 26.52 -70.10
N ASP A 12 -35.46 25.20 -70.22
CA ASP A 12 -35.47 24.27 -69.09
C ASP A 12 -34.18 24.21 -68.26
N ALA A 13 -34.32 24.22 -66.94
CA ALA A 13 -33.21 24.03 -66.01
C ALA A 13 -32.79 22.54 -65.93
N PRO A 14 -31.48 22.22 -65.94
CA PRO A 14 -31.01 20.84 -65.87
C PRO A 14 -31.42 20.15 -64.57
N LYS A 15 -31.90 18.91 -64.70
CA LYS A 15 -32.44 18.10 -63.60
C LYS A 15 -31.38 17.88 -62.50
N ARG A 16 -31.64 18.40 -61.30
CA ARG A 16 -30.77 18.24 -60.12
C ARG A 16 -30.53 16.75 -59.82
N PRO A 17 -29.29 16.32 -59.50
CA PRO A 17 -29.01 14.93 -59.17
C PRO A 17 -29.77 14.49 -57.91
N ARG A 18 -30.55 13.41 -58.02
CA ARG A 18 -31.30 12.82 -56.89
C ARG A 18 -30.36 12.02 -55.98
N GLY A 19 -29.93 12.63 -54.89
CA GLY A 19 -29.22 11.94 -53.82
C GLY A 19 -28.64 12.92 -52.80
N ARG A 20 -28.53 12.52 -51.53
CA ARG A 20 -27.77 13.29 -50.54
C ARG A 20 -26.29 13.20 -50.93
N PRO A 21 -25.55 14.33 -51.06
CA PRO A 21 -24.12 14.27 -51.38
C PRO A 21 -23.36 13.45 -50.32
N PRO A 22 -22.29 12.73 -50.70
CA PRO A 22 -21.54 11.90 -49.76
C PRO A 22 -21.02 12.75 -48.61
N SER A 23 -21.15 12.25 -47.38
CA SER A 23 -20.78 13.02 -46.19
C SER A 23 -19.30 13.40 -46.22
N ARG A 24 -18.98 14.69 -46.01
CA ARG A 24 -17.60 15.23 -45.91
C ARG A 24 -16.71 14.43 -44.92
N ALA A 25 -17.33 13.74 -43.96
CA ALA A 25 -16.73 12.74 -43.08
C ALA A 25 -15.84 11.69 -43.80
N TRP A 26 -16.16 11.27 -45.03
CA TRP A 26 -15.38 10.27 -45.77
C TRP A 26 -13.93 10.69 -46.05
N ALA A 27 -13.66 11.99 -46.23
CA ALA A 27 -12.32 12.52 -46.46
C ALA A 27 -11.38 12.35 -45.25
N PHE A 28 -11.95 12.16 -44.05
CA PHE A 28 -11.20 11.80 -42.84
C PHE A 28 -10.82 10.32 -42.80
N PHE A 29 -11.46 9.45 -43.59
CA PHE A 29 -11.18 8.01 -43.62
C PHE A 29 -10.27 7.60 -44.78
N THR A 30 -10.47 8.16 -45.97
CA THR A 30 -9.67 7.81 -47.15
C THR A 30 -9.56 8.98 -48.12
N THR A 31 -8.53 8.96 -48.98
CA THR A 31 -8.27 9.95 -50.03
C THR A 31 -8.86 9.55 -51.39
N ILE A 32 -9.36 8.32 -51.51
CA ILE A 32 -9.98 7.79 -52.73
C ILE A 32 -11.24 8.57 -53.08
N THR A 33 -11.47 8.82 -54.37
CA THR A 33 -12.68 9.45 -54.90
C THR A 33 -13.89 8.51 -54.82
N GLU A 34 -15.02 9.03 -54.31
CA GLU A 34 -16.29 8.29 -54.13
C GLU A 34 -16.18 6.94 -53.38
N PRO A 35 -15.57 6.90 -52.17
CA PRO A 35 -15.35 5.65 -51.45
C PRO A 35 -16.66 4.90 -51.13
N GLN A 36 -17.78 5.62 -50.99
CA GLN A 36 -19.11 5.03 -50.80
C GLN A 36 -19.58 4.08 -51.93
N LYS A 37 -18.91 4.07 -53.09
CA LYS A 37 -19.18 3.12 -54.18
C LYS A 37 -18.43 1.78 -54.01
N GLN A 38 -17.32 1.78 -53.28
CA GLN A 38 -16.44 0.61 -53.12
C GLN A 38 -16.86 -0.27 -51.92
N PRO A 39 -16.53 -1.58 -51.92
CA PRO A 39 -16.82 -2.48 -50.81
C PRO A 39 -15.76 -2.44 -49.69
N SER A 40 -14.60 -1.83 -49.95
CA SER A 40 -13.48 -1.74 -49.01
C SER A 40 -12.44 -0.73 -49.49
N THR A 41 -11.81 0.00 -48.56
CA THR A 41 -10.64 0.85 -48.85
C THR A 41 -9.68 0.87 -47.66
N ALA A 42 -8.41 1.17 -47.93
CA ALA A 42 -7.44 1.48 -46.87
C ALA A 42 -7.80 2.76 -46.11
N CYS A 43 -7.59 2.73 -44.79
CA CYS A 43 -7.63 3.90 -43.92
C CYS A 43 -6.40 4.79 -44.18
N ARG A 44 -6.59 6.08 -44.47
CA ARG A 44 -5.49 7.03 -44.78
C ARG A 44 -4.53 7.35 -43.62
N HIS A 45 -4.71 6.73 -42.45
CA HIS A 45 -3.91 6.98 -41.24
C HIS A 45 -3.04 5.78 -40.86
N CYS A 46 -3.61 4.57 -40.88
CA CYS A 46 -2.92 3.32 -40.51
C CYS A 46 -2.78 2.32 -41.66
N ASN A 47 -3.21 2.68 -42.88
CA ASN A 47 -3.22 1.85 -44.10
C ASN A 47 -3.99 0.52 -44.01
N GLN A 48 -4.59 0.18 -42.87
CA GLN A 48 -5.43 -1.01 -42.71
C GLN A 48 -6.64 -0.95 -43.66
N VAL A 49 -6.86 -2.01 -44.42
CA VAL A 49 -8.05 -2.17 -45.26
C VAL A 49 -9.27 -2.41 -44.37
N VAL A 50 -10.31 -1.60 -44.56
CA VAL A 50 -11.61 -1.77 -43.88
C VAL A 50 -12.64 -2.13 -44.93
N HIS A 51 -13.36 -3.24 -44.72
CA HIS A 51 -14.50 -3.62 -45.54
C HIS A 51 -15.78 -2.94 -45.01
N TYR A 52 -16.59 -2.40 -45.92
CA TYR A 52 -17.82 -1.71 -45.57
C TYR A 52 -18.86 -1.81 -46.69
N HIS A 53 -20.11 -2.15 -46.35
CA HIS A 53 -21.18 -2.31 -47.34
C HIS A 53 -21.81 -0.95 -47.69
N LYS A 54 -21.04 -0.09 -48.37
CA LYS A 54 -21.44 1.26 -48.84
C LYS A 54 -21.96 2.20 -47.72
N LYS A 55 -21.60 1.93 -46.47
CA LYS A 55 -22.12 2.61 -45.26
C LYS A 55 -20.98 3.19 -44.41
N TRP A 56 -21.11 4.47 -44.03
CA TRP A 56 -20.13 5.20 -43.21
C TRP A 56 -19.89 4.57 -41.83
N ALA A 57 -20.86 3.84 -41.27
CA ALA A 57 -20.80 3.32 -39.89
C ALA A 57 -19.58 2.43 -39.60
N GLN A 58 -19.16 1.59 -40.54
CA GLN A 58 -18.01 0.69 -40.36
C GLN A 58 -16.67 1.45 -40.43
N ALA A 59 -16.52 2.37 -41.38
CA ALA A 59 -15.37 3.28 -41.45
C ALA A 59 -15.27 4.18 -40.19
N ARG A 60 -16.40 4.77 -39.75
CA ARG A 60 -16.53 5.52 -38.48
C ARG A 60 -16.10 4.68 -37.28
N ALA A 61 -16.56 3.42 -37.18
CA ALA A 61 -16.21 2.53 -36.08
C ALA A 61 -14.72 2.15 -36.06
N HIS A 62 -14.08 1.99 -37.23
CA HIS A 62 -12.64 1.85 -37.34
C HIS A 62 -11.90 3.12 -36.92
N LEU A 63 -12.31 4.30 -37.39
CA LEU A 63 -11.68 5.58 -36.99
C LEU A 63 -11.72 5.79 -35.48
N MET A 64 -12.85 5.49 -34.81
CA MET A 64 -12.96 5.53 -33.34
C MET A 64 -12.05 4.53 -32.60
N LYS A 65 -11.31 3.67 -33.30
CA LYS A 65 -10.32 2.73 -32.76
C LYS A 65 -8.91 2.91 -33.35
N CYS A 66 -8.72 3.79 -34.35
CA CYS A 66 -7.47 3.96 -35.09
C CYS A 66 -6.52 4.92 -34.33
N PRO A 67 -5.40 4.45 -33.75
CA PRO A 67 -4.60 5.29 -32.86
C PRO A 67 -3.96 6.50 -33.56
N GLN A 68 -3.61 6.36 -34.84
CA GLN A 68 -3.03 7.44 -35.64
C GLN A 68 -4.07 8.50 -36.03
N PHE A 69 -5.31 8.10 -36.35
CA PHE A 69 -6.41 9.06 -36.55
C PHE A 69 -6.73 9.81 -35.25
N LEU A 70 -6.82 9.10 -34.12
CA LEU A 70 -7.13 9.71 -32.82
C LEU A 70 -6.04 10.71 -32.44
N ARG A 71 -4.74 10.37 -32.59
CA ARG A 71 -3.62 11.32 -32.41
C ARG A 71 -3.74 12.55 -33.30
N MET A 72 -4.12 12.40 -34.58
CA MET A 72 -4.34 13.54 -35.48
C MET A 72 -5.50 14.43 -35.01
N ILE A 73 -6.64 13.84 -34.65
CA ILE A 73 -7.79 14.58 -34.08
C ILE A 73 -7.41 15.26 -32.76
N ASP A 74 -6.53 14.66 -31.96
CA ASP A 74 -6.06 15.22 -30.69
C ASP A 74 -5.08 16.40 -30.86
N THR A 75 -4.42 16.52 -32.01
CA THR A 75 -3.66 17.73 -32.39
C THR A 75 -4.49 18.86 -32.99
N LEU A 76 -5.78 18.65 -33.30
CA LEU A 76 -6.62 19.71 -33.89
C LEU A 76 -7.21 20.67 -32.83
N PRO A 77 -7.31 21.97 -33.14
CA PRO A 77 -8.09 22.95 -32.37
C PRO A 77 -9.57 22.56 -32.27
N PRO A 78 -10.31 23.00 -31.22
CA PRO A 78 -11.71 22.62 -31.00
C PRO A 78 -12.64 22.90 -32.19
N ASN A 79 -12.39 23.96 -32.96
CA ASN A 79 -13.19 24.37 -34.11
C ASN A 79 -12.99 23.48 -35.34
N ASP A 80 -11.87 22.76 -35.41
CA ASP A 80 -11.49 21.89 -36.53
C ASP A 80 -11.83 20.41 -36.26
N VAL A 81 -12.29 20.08 -35.04
CA VAL A 81 -12.74 18.72 -34.69
C VAL A 81 -14.07 18.41 -35.42
N PRO A 82 -14.17 17.30 -36.18
CA PRO A 82 -15.35 17.03 -36.98
C PRO A 82 -16.62 16.82 -36.13
N GLU A 83 -17.71 17.52 -36.47
CA GLU A 83 -19.02 17.40 -35.79
C GLU A 83 -19.48 15.94 -35.62
N TRP A 84 -19.19 15.09 -36.59
CA TRP A 84 -19.59 13.69 -36.58
C TRP A 84 -18.93 12.87 -35.47
N TYR A 85 -17.72 13.27 -35.05
CA TYR A 85 -16.92 12.68 -33.97
C TYR A 85 -17.48 13.10 -32.61
N LEU A 86 -17.73 14.39 -32.43
CA LEU A 86 -18.42 14.94 -31.24
C LEU A 86 -19.80 14.27 -31.05
N ALA A 87 -20.58 14.14 -32.12
CA ALA A 87 -21.87 13.45 -32.11
C ALA A 87 -21.76 11.92 -31.88
N GLU A 88 -20.59 11.30 -32.09
CA GLU A 88 -20.37 9.89 -31.70
C GLU A 88 -20.10 9.76 -30.20
N ILE A 89 -19.29 10.66 -29.64
CA ILE A 89 -18.99 10.71 -28.21
C ILE A 89 -20.28 10.92 -27.42
N ASN A 90 -21.08 11.92 -27.80
CA ASN A 90 -22.34 12.23 -27.14
C ASN A 90 -23.35 11.06 -27.23
N ARG A 91 -23.44 10.35 -28.38
CA ARG A 91 -24.26 9.14 -28.50
C ARG A 91 -23.81 8.04 -27.55
N ARG A 92 -22.50 7.80 -27.42
CA ARG A 92 -21.96 6.75 -26.55
C ARG A 92 -22.17 7.06 -25.07
N GLN A 93 -22.12 8.35 -24.70
CA GLN A 93 -22.50 8.82 -23.36
C GLN A 93 -23.99 8.59 -23.08
N GLN A 94 -24.88 8.85 -24.05
CA GLN A 94 -26.33 8.61 -23.90
C GLN A 94 -26.69 7.12 -23.73
N ILE A 95 -25.94 6.21 -24.37
CA ILE A 95 -26.14 4.76 -24.23
C ILE A 95 -25.69 4.24 -22.84
N ALA A 96 -24.89 5.02 -22.09
CA ALA A 96 -24.41 4.66 -20.75
C ALA A 96 -25.39 5.05 -19.61
N ALA A 97 -26.61 5.52 -19.92
CA ALA A 97 -27.62 5.87 -18.93
C ALA A 97 -28.71 4.78 -18.83
N PRO A 98 -28.94 4.15 -17.66
CA PRO A 98 -29.90 3.05 -17.53
C PRO A 98 -31.35 3.55 -17.43
N ILE A 99 -32.21 3.10 -18.34
CA ILE A 99 -33.67 3.33 -18.31
C ILE A 99 -34.34 2.24 -17.44
N ARG A 100 -35.29 2.64 -16.60
CA ARG A 100 -36.07 1.74 -15.72
C ARG A 100 -37.30 1.10 -16.42
N SER A 101 -37.75 0.01 -15.80
CA SER A 101 -39.13 -0.52 -15.76
C SER A 101 -39.54 -1.58 -16.79
N ALA A 102 -39.65 -2.85 -16.35
CA ALA A 102 -40.90 -3.64 -16.41
C ALA A 102 -40.78 -5.03 -15.71
N ASN A 103 -41.84 -5.38 -14.97
CA ASN A 103 -42.36 -6.72 -14.63
C ASN A 103 -41.62 -7.70 -13.68
N ILE A 104 -42.47 -8.49 -13.01
CA ILE A 104 -42.36 -9.46 -11.88
C ILE A 104 -43.16 -10.72 -12.32
N PRO A 105 -43.03 -11.97 -11.76
CA PRO A 105 -42.30 -12.47 -10.58
C PRO A 105 -41.06 -13.33 -10.96
N ALA A 106 -40.72 -14.58 -10.56
CA ALA A 106 -41.32 -15.70 -9.79
C ALA A 106 -40.24 -16.80 -9.50
N VAL A 107 -40.38 -17.86 -8.67
CA VAL A 107 -41.38 -18.30 -7.66
C VAL A 107 -40.78 -19.44 -6.78
N PHE A 108 -41.20 -19.61 -5.50
CA PHE A 108 -40.99 -20.79 -4.61
C PHE A 108 -39.52 -21.17 -4.24
N GLN A 109 -39.17 -22.01 -3.25
CA GLN A 109 -39.72 -22.37 -1.91
C GLN A 109 -38.58 -22.97 -1.03
N GLN A 110 -38.78 -23.03 0.30
CA GLN A 110 -38.44 -24.09 1.32
C GLN A 110 -37.35 -25.17 1.02
N ASN A 111 -36.61 -25.76 1.99
CA ASN A 111 -36.79 -25.88 3.45
C ASN A 111 -35.51 -26.38 4.21
N GLN A 112 -35.48 -26.14 5.53
CA GLN A 112 -35.00 -27.03 6.63
C GLN A 112 -33.57 -27.65 6.70
N ILE A 113 -32.82 -27.17 7.72
CA ILE A 113 -31.90 -27.88 8.64
C ILE A 113 -32.59 -29.11 9.32
N PRO A 114 -31.91 -30.14 9.94
CA PRO A 114 -30.99 -29.93 11.08
C PRO A 114 -29.89 -30.99 11.47
N THR A 115 -28.87 -30.52 12.22
CA THR A 115 -28.14 -31.15 13.38
C THR A 115 -27.72 -32.64 13.43
N GLN A 116 -26.48 -32.91 13.92
CA GLN A 116 -26.24 -33.41 15.31
C GLN A 116 -24.76 -33.54 15.73
N THR A 117 -24.51 -33.38 17.04
CA THR A 117 -23.26 -33.64 17.81
C THR A 117 -23.52 -34.81 18.79
N PRO A 118 -22.54 -35.50 19.44
CA PRO A 118 -21.65 -34.93 20.49
C PRO A 118 -20.24 -35.60 20.66
N ALA A 119 -19.56 -35.33 21.79
CA ALA A 119 -18.19 -35.77 22.21
C ALA A 119 -18.27 -36.81 23.38
N PRO A 120 -17.32 -37.04 24.35
CA PRO A 120 -15.96 -36.48 24.62
C PRO A 120 -14.85 -37.41 25.24
N ALA A 121 -13.62 -36.86 25.41
CA ALA A 121 -12.59 -37.11 26.46
C ALA A 121 -11.81 -38.47 26.53
N PRO A 122 -10.73 -38.64 27.36
CA PRO A 122 -9.84 -37.67 28.05
C PRO A 122 -8.28 -37.94 28.02
N ALA A 123 -7.50 -36.87 28.26
CA ALA A 123 -6.19 -36.74 28.99
C ALA A 123 -5.03 -37.78 28.97
N THR A 124 -3.78 -37.30 28.75
CA THR A 124 -2.61 -37.37 29.69
C THR A 124 -1.38 -36.58 29.17
N PRO A 125 -0.39 -36.19 30.01
CA PRO A 125 0.59 -35.12 29.69
C PRO A 125 2.00 -35.58 29.26
N PHE A 126 2.77 -34.69 28.62
CA PHE A 126 4.19 -34.92 28.28
C PHE A 126 5.16 -33.82 28.71
N LYS A 127 6.42 -34.26 28.89
CA LYS A 127 7.53 -33.64 29.63
C LYS A 127 8.05 -32.32 29.04
N VAL A 128 8.47 -31.42 29.92
CA VAL A 128 9.29 -30.23 29.60
C VAL A 128 10.68 -30.64 29.10
N ILE A 129 11.18 -29.94 28.08
CA ILE A 129 12.57 -30.00 27.60
C ILE A 129 13.20 -28.60 27.79
N GLN A 130 14.43 -28.54 28.29
CA GLN A 130 15.15 -27.27 28.50
C GLN A 130 15.71 -26.73 27.17
N PRO A 131 15.72 -25.40 26.95
CA PRO A 131 16.32 -24.80 25.75
C PRO A 131 17.85 -24.90 25.78
N ILE A 132 18.43 -25.42 24.70
CA ILE A 132 19.88 -25.53 24.53
C ILE A 132 20.46 -24.15 24.15
N LEU A 133 21.39 -23.64 24.95
CA LEU A 133 22.23 -22.51 24.58
C LEU A 133 23.23 -22.93 23.49
N SER A 134 23.07 -22.39 22.28
CA SER A 134 24.03 -22.55 21.18
C SER A 134 24.98 -21.35 21.11
N PRO A 135 26.28 -21.49 21.48
CA PRO A 135 27.25 -20.41 21.33
C PRO A 135 27.88 -20.41 19.94
N VAL A 136 27.55 -19.40 19.12
CA VAL A 136 28.33 -19.07 17.91
C VAL A 136 29.06 -17.76 18.15
N ALA A 137 30.19 -17.83 18.85
CA ALA A 137 31.13 -16.72 18.95
C ALA A 137 31.99 -16.69 17.67
N MET A 138 31.99 -15.57 16.94
CA MET A 138 32.94 -15.38 15.84
C MET A 138 34.34 -15.15 16.42
N ALA A 139 35.24 -16.11 16.20
CA ALA A 139 36.61 -16.05 16.65
C ALA A 139 37.47 -15.14 15.75
N THR A 140 37.49 -13.84 16.05
CA THR A 140 38.32 -12.85 15.34
C THR A 140 39.61 -12.56 16.10
N MET A 141 40.55 -13.51 16.12
CA MET A 141 41.93 -13.29 16.60
C MET A 141 42.94 -14.06 15.76
N MET A 142 43.92 -13.34 15.19
CA MET A 142 45.15 -13.91 14.65
C MET A 142 46.31 -13.62 15.61
N PRO A 143 47.09 -14.63 16.04
CA PRO A 143 48.37 -14.40 16.68
C PRO A 143 49.48 -14.25 15.62
N MET A 144 50.29 -13.20 15.71
CA MET A 144 51.60 -13.18 15.06
C MET A 144 52.58 -14.03 15.87
N GLN A 145 53.22 -15.02 15.24
CA GLN A 145 54.50 -15.56 15.72
C GLN A 145 55.45 -15.78 14.55
N THR A 146 56.69 -15.33 14.73
CA THR A 146 57.83 -15.52 13.82
C THR A 146 58.69 -16.66 14.37
N GLY A 147 58.92 -17.71 13.58
CA GLY A 147 59.75 -18.86 13.96
C GLY A 147 59.98 -19.78 12.77
N ASN A 148 61.19 -20.34 12.67
CA ASN A 148 61.70 -20.95 11.45
C ASN A 148 61.31 -22.44 11.26
N GLU A 149 61.63 -22.95 10.06
CA GLU A 149 61.91 -24.36 9.73
C GLU A 149 60.77 -25.42 9.64
N ASN A 150 60.50 -25.78 8.38
CA ASN A 150 60.53 -27.17 7.88
C ASN A 150 59.70 -28.26 8.59
N MET A 151 58.40 -28.30 8.31
CA MET A 151 57.73 -29.58 8.04
C MET A 151 56.72 -29.46 6.89
N THR A 152 56.71 -30.46 6.00
CA THR A 152 55.80 -30.54 4.85
C THR A 152 54.39 -30.92 5.28
N VAL A 153 53.60 -29.96 5.76
CA VAL A 153 52.21 -30.18 6.15
C VAL A 153 51.28 -29.66 5.06
N ARG A 154 50.76 -30.58 4.23
CA ARG A 154 49.54 -30.34 3.42
C ARG A 154 48.33 -30.25 4.37
N ASN A 155 48.21 -29.13 5.08
CA ASN A 155 46.97 -28.75 5.75
C ASN A 155 45.96 -28.31 4.67
N GLY A 156 45.41 -29.30 3.96
CA GLY A 156 44.25 -29.09 3.12
C GLY A 156 43.10 -28.65 4.01
N VAL A 157 42.74 -27.36 3.92
CA VAL A 157 41.47 -26.88 4.44
C VAL A 157 40.41 -27.72 3.77
N ASN A 158 39.69 -28.53 4.55
CA ASN A 158 38.60 -29.37 4.04
C ASN A 158 37.42 -28.44 3.71
N MET A 159 37.50 -27.81 2.53
CA MET A 159 36.50 -26.87 2.05
C MET A 159 35.20 -27.62 1.80
N ASP A 160 34.21 -27.32 2.63
CA ASP A 160 32.82 -27.71 2.42
C ASP A 160 32.33 -27.13 1.08
N TRP A 161 32.40 -27.97 0.04
CA TRP A 161 32.06 -27.56 -1.33
C TRP A 161 30.58 -27.22 -1.43
N GLN A 162 29.70 -27.97 -0.76
CA GLN A 162 28.26 -27.70 -0.81
C GLN A 162 27.93 -26.30 -0.27
N LYS A 163 28.61 -25.90 0.82
CA LYS A 163 28.48 -24.57 1.43
C LYS A 163 29.16 -23.46 0.64
N MET A 164 30.27 -23.72 -0.05
CA MET A 164 30.89 -22.74 -0.95
C MET A 164 30.02 -22.50 -2.21
N GLU A 165 29.43 -23.55 -2.78
CA GLU A 165 28.41 -23.40 -3.84
C GLU A 165 27.19 -22.62 -3.34
N GLU A 166 26.70 -22.92 -2.14
CA GLU A 166 25.53 -22.24 -1.56
C GLU A 166 25.80 -20.76 -1.27
N ASN A 167 26.98 -20.41 -0.73
CA ASN A 167 27.39 -19.02 -0.54
C ASN A 167 27.48 -18.25 -1.87
N MET A 168 27.98 -18.91 -2.92
CA MET A 168 28.06 -18.33 -4.27
C MET A 168 26.65 -18.14 -4.87
N ALA A 169 25.77 -19.13 -4.75
CA ALA A 169 24.38 -19.03 -5.18
C ALA A 169 23.63 -17.91 -4.43
N MET A 170 23.77 -17.85 -3.10
CA MET A 170 23.19 -16.80 -2.25
C MET A 170 23.70 -15.40 -2.64
N HIS A 171 24.99 -15.25 -2.97
CA HIS A 171 25.52 -14.00 -3.52
C HIS A 171 24.82 -13.66 -4.84
N MET A 172 24.82 -14.57 -5.82
CA MET A 172 24.19 -14.37 -7.13
C MET A 172 22.70 -14.00 -7.01
N PHE A 173 21.95 -14.69 -6.13
CA PHE A 173 20.54 -14.39 -5.85
C PHE A 173 20.31 -13.02 -5.23
N THR A 174 21.25 -12.49 -4.45
CA THR A 174 21.08 -11.22 -3.70
C THR A 174 21.72 -10.01 -4.36
N THR A 175 22.68 -10.16 -5.27
CA THR A 175 23.40 -9.04 -5.92
C THR A 175 23.09 -8.84 -7.39
N LEU A 176 22.75 -9.89 -8.15
CA LEU A 176 22.41 -9.77 -9.57
C LEU A 176 20.95 -9.33 -9.76
N GLN A 177 20.63 -8.68 -10.88
CA GLN A 177 19.23 -8.39 -11.23
C GLN A 177 18.52 -9.68 -11.69
N MET A 178 17.21 -9.77 -11.47
CA MET A 178 16.38 -10.93 -11.84
C MET A 178 16.50 -11.30 -13.32
N GLU A 179 16.66 -10.30 -14.20
CA GLU A 179 16.76 -10.50 -15.64
C GLU A 179 18.03 -11.27 -16.04
N PHE A 180 19.19 -10.91 -15.48
CA PHE A 180 20.47 -11.59 -15.74
C PHE A 180 20.55 -13.01 -15.16
N LEU A 181 19.90 -13.29 -14.03
CA LEU A 181 19.79 -14.67 -13.50
C LEU A 181 18.96 -15.59 -14.40
N LEU A 182 18.08 -15.01 -15.22
CA LEU A 182 17.17 -15.74 -16.10
C LEU A 182 17.66 -15.80 -17.55
N ASP A 183 18.83 -15.25 -17.86
CA ASP A 183 19.57 -15.45 -19.11
C ASP A 183 20.21 -16.85 -19.17
N GLU A 184 20.59 -17.34 -20.34
CA GLU A 184 21.24 -18.66 -20.51
C GLU A 184 22.75 -18.64 -20.22
N LYS A 185 23.38 -17.47 -20.28
CA LYS A 185 24.81 -17.30 -19.97
C LYS A 185 25.02 -16.30 -18.83
N ILE A 186 25.37 -16.81 -17.65
CA ILE A 186 25.79 -15.97 -16.51
C ILE A 186 27.31 -15.82 -16.57
N GLU A 187 27.80 -14.83 -17.31
CA GLU A 187 29.23 -14.56 -17.47
C GLU A 187 29.77 -13.69 -16.32
N LEU A 188 30.54 -14.29 -15.40
CA LEU A 188 31.20 -13.61 -14.28
C LEU A 188 32.74 -13.72 -14.41
N PRO A 189 33.36 -13.08 -15.43
CA PRO A 189 34.74 -13.34 -15.82
C PRO A 189 35.75 -13.04 -14.70
N PHE A 190 35.60 -11.94 -13.96
CA PHE A 190 36.49 -11.57 -12.86
C PHE A 190 36.37 -12.49 -11.64
N LEU A 191 35.20 -13.10 -11.41
CA LEU A 191 35.00 -14.09 -10.36
C LEU A 191 35.70 -15.40 -10.74
N LEU A 192 35.54 -15.83 -12.00
CA LEU A 192 36.23 -17.02 -12.53
C LEU A 192 37.76 -16.84 -12.51
N GLN A 193 38.27 -15.67 -12.91
CA GLN A 193 39.70 -15.33 -12.82
C GLN A 193 40.21 -15.38 -11.38
N THR A 194 39.43 -14.86 -10.41
CA THR A 194 39.77 -14.96 -8.97
C THR A 194 39.92 -16.41 -8.54
N PHE A 195 38.98 -17.29 -8.91
CA PHE A 195 39.05 -18.71 -8.54
C PHE A 195 40.22 -19.45 -9.21
N GLN A 196 40.51 -19.16 -10.48
CA GLN A 196 41.67 -19.68 -11.21
C GLN A 196 42.99 -19.25 -10.56
N ALA A 197 43.11 -17.99 -10.12
CA ALA A 197 44.30 -17.46 -9.46
C ALA A 197 44.61 -18.15 -8.11
N TYR A 198 43.60 -18.71 -7.44
CA TYR A 198 43.77 -19.50 -6.21
C TYR A 198 43.96 -21.02 -6.46
N ASN A 199 44.23 -21.45 -7.70
CA ASN A 199 44.40 -22.86 -8.10
C ASN A 199 43.21 -23.78 -7.75
N ALA A 200 42.02 -23.19 -7.58
CA ALA A 200 40.80 -23.96 -7.34
C ALA A 200 40.09 -24.20 -8.68
N ASN A 201 39.84 -25.48 -9.00
CA ASN A 201 39.08 -25.90 -10.19
C ASN A 201 37.58 -25.62 -9.99
N ILE A 202 37.20 -24.35 -9.89
CA ILE A 202 35.83 -23.90 -9.61
C ILE A 202 35.08 -23.67 -10.91
N THR A 203 34.22 -24.62 -11.27
CA THR A 203 33.16 -24.39 -12.25
C THR A 203 32.05 -23.56 -11.60
N LEU A 204 31.68 -22.43 -12.21
CA LEU A 204 30.45 -21.72 -11.83
C LEU A 204 29.23 -22.63 -12.07
N PRO A 205 28.18 -22.57 -11.23
CA PRO A 205 27.01 -23.41 -11.38
C PRO A 205 26.27 -23.10 -12.68
N THR A 206 25.77 -24.14 -13.34
CA THR A 206 24.87 -23.97 -14.50
C THR A 206 23.57 -23.29 -14.06
N LYS A 207 22.92 -22.57 -14.99
CA LYS A 207 21.59 -21.98 -14.76
C LYS A 207 20.59 -22.97 -14.19
N GLU A 208 20.60 -24.21 -14.70
CA GLU A 208 19.76 -25.32 -14.25
C GLU A 208 20.01 -25.67 -12.78
N LYS A 209 21.27 -25.94 -12.40
CA LYS A 209 21.63 -26.23 -11.00
C LYS A 209 21.36 -25.04 -10.07
N LEU A 210 21.59 -23.81 -10.57
CA LEU A 210 21.33 -22.58 -9.83
C LEU A 210 19.84 -22.42 -9.54
N MET A 211 18.98 -22.51 -10.56
CA MET A 211 17.53 -22.24 -10.43
C MET A 211 16.73 -23.42 -9.85
N THR A 212 17.32 -24.60 -9.68
CA THR A 212 16.68 -25.77 -9.06
C THR A 212 17.32 -26.10 -7.71
N GLU A 213 18.34 -26.97 -7.69
CA GLU A 213 18.97 -27.52 -6.50
C GLU A 213 19.49 -26.44 -5.53
N LEU A 214 20.21 -25.44 -6.05
CA LEU A 214 20.78 -24.36 -5.23
C LEU A 214 19.71 -23.37 -4.76
N LEU A 215 18.69 -23.09 -5.56
CA LEU A 215 17.56 -22.24 -5.16
C LEU A 215 16.78 -22.90 -4.01
N ASP A 216 16.57 -24.20 -4.07
CA ASP A 216 15.87 -24.97 -3.03
C ASP A 216 16.69 -25.05 -1.74
N ARG A 217 18.00 -25.35 -1.83
CA ARG A 217 18.92 -25.31 -0.68
C ARG A 217 18.92 -23.93 -0.01
N CYS A 218 19.08 -22.85 -0.79
CA CYS A 218 19.06 -21.48 -0.26
C CYS A 218 17.69 -21.07 0.31
N TYR A 219 16.58 -21.49 -0.31
CA TYR A 219 15.22 -21.21 0.17
C TYR A 219 14.97 -21.85 1.54
N ASP A 220 15.25 -23.16 1.70
CA ASP A 220 14.97 -23.84 2.97
C ASP A 220 15.95 -23.41 4.08
N ASN A 221 17.18 -23.00 3.77
CA ASN A 221 18.08 -22.34 4.74
C ASN A 221 17.46 -21.02 5.25
N VAL A 222 17.13 -20.10 4.34
CA VAL A 222 16.54 -18.79 4.69
C VAL A 222 15.21 -18.97 5.44
N ARG A 223 14.37 -19.91 5.01
CA ARG A 223 13.10 -20.25 5.66
C ARG A 223 13.30 -20.83 7.07
N THR A 224 14.28 -21.71 7.26
CA THR A 224 14.60 -22.29 8.57
C THR A 224 15.10 -21.21 9.53
N ARG A 225 15.97 -20.30 9.06
CA ARG A 225 16.44 -19.14 9.82
C ARG A 225 15.29 -18.19 10.18
N LEU A 226 14.38 -17.92 9.25
CA LEU A 226 13.21 -17.06 9.45
C LEU A 226 12.22 -17.62 10.49
N LEU A 227 11.94 -18.92 10.44
CA LEU A 227 11.12 -19.60 11.44
C LEU A 227 11.82 -19.68 12.81
N GLY A 228 13.14 -19.86 12.84
CA GLY A 228 13.95 -19.77 14.07
C GLY A 228 13.94 -18.36 14.67
N PHE A 229 14.00 -17.33 13.83
CA PHE A 229 13.94 -15.93 14.23
C PHE A 229 12.59 -15.58 14.88
N PHE A 230 11.46 -15.97 14.28
CA PHE A 230 10.15 -15.79 14.91
C PHE A 230 10.03 -16.50 16.28
N LYS A 231 10.54 -17.73 16.38
CA LYS A 231 10.60 -18.49 17.64
C LYS A 231 11.54 -17.92 18.70
N SER A 232 12.39 -16.95 18.35
CA SER A 232 13.23 -16.20 19.30
C SER A 232 12.53 -14.95 19.88
N GLY A 233 11.28 -14.68 19.46
CA GLY A 233 10.49 -13.53 19.91
C GLY A 233 10.19 -13.52 21.41
N LEU A 234 10.25 -12.34 22.00
CA LEU A 234 9.80 -12.08 23.39
C LEU A 234 8.29 -11.84 23.50
N VAL A 235 7.61 -11.67 22.37
CA VAL A 235 6.16 -11.48 22.22
C VAL A 235 5.70 -12.16 20.92
N PRO A 236 4.40 -12.48 20.80
CA PRO A 236 3.82 -13.00 19.55
C PRO A 236 4.13 -12.15 18.31
N VAL A 237 4.24 -12.81 17.17
CA VAL A 237 4.46 -12.20 15.84
C VAL A 237 3.24 -11.39 15.45
N THR A 238 3.40 -10.22 14.81
CA THR A 238 2.26 -9.55 14.16
C THR A 238 2.25 -9.82 12.66
N LEU A 239 1.08 -10.19 12.14
CA LEU A 239 0.84 -10.33 10.71
C LEU A 239 0.39 -9.03 10.07
N SER A 240 0.60 -8.96 8.76
CA SER A 240 0.10 -7.88 7.92
C SER A 240 -0.17 -8.35 6.50
N MET A 241 -1.21 -7.77 5.90
CA MET A 241 -1.58 -7.95 4.50
C MET A 241 -1.55 -6.58 3.81
N ASP A 242 -0.83 -6.50 2.70
CA ASP A 242 -0.74 -5.36 1.80
C ASP A 242 -1.29 -5.79 0.42
N THR A 243 -1.82 -4.87 -0.39
CA THR A 243 -2.44 -5.22 -1.69
C THR A 243 -1.86 -4.38 -2.82
N GLU A 244 -1.22 -5.04 -3.78
CA GLU A 244 -0.58 -4.42 -4.94
C GLU A 244 -1.47 -4.60 -6.19
N ASP A 245 -1.70 -3.49 -6.91
CA ASP A 245 -2.54 -3.39 -8.13
C ASP A 245 -3.98 -3.94 -8.02
N ASP A 246 -4.50 -4.07 -6.80
CA ASP A 246 -5.80 -4.72 -6.50
C ASP A 246 -5.87 -6.20 -6.98
N GLU A 247 -4.73 -6.79 -7.41
CA GLU A 247 -4.60 -8.14 -7.97
C GLU A 247 -3.77 -9.10 -7.07
N VAL A 248 -2.91 -8.60 -6.18
CA VAL A 248 -1.98 -9.42 -5.38
C VAL A 248 -2.01 -9.03 -3.91
N ALA A 249 -2.30 -9.99 -3.03
CA ALA A 249 -2.17 -9.87 -1.58
C ALA A 249 -0.76 -10.32 -1.16
N ASN A 250 -0.01 -9.42 -0.52
CA ASN A 250 1.34 -9.63 -0.03
C ASN A 250 1.30 -9.81 1.50
N TYR A 251 1.74 -10.98 1.98
CA TYR A 251 1.75 -11.33 3.40
C TYR A 251 3.12 -11.08 4.03
N MET A 252 3.15 -10.29 5.10
CA MET A 252 4.38 -9.94 5.82
C MET A 252 4.21 -10.09 7.34
N ALA A 253 5.28 -10.46 8.03
CA ALA A 253 5.32 -10.70 9.46
C ALA A 253 6.38 -9.84 10.15
N THR A 254 6.04 -9.28 11.31
CA THR A 254 6.89 -8.36 12.08
C THR A 254 7.05 -8.85 13.51
N LEU A 255 8.25 -8.65 14.07
CA LEU A 255 8.61 -9.02 15.45
C LEU A 255 8.95 -7.74 16.23
N ALA A 256 8.49 -7.59 17.47
CA ALA A 256 8.73 -6.37 18.27
C ALA A 256 10.22 -6.02 18.47
N SER A 257 11.08 -7.03 18.48
CA SER A 257 12.53 -6.86 18.55
C SER A 257 13.16 -6.34 17.24
N SER A 258 12.37 -6.16 16.18
CA SER A 258 12.84 -5.85 14.83
C SER A 258 11.75 -5.17 13.97
N GLU A 259 11.00 -4.23 14.54
CA GLU A 259 9.87 -3.53 13.89
C GLU A 259 10.24 -2.87 12.53
N LYS A 260 11.52 -2.50 12.37
CA LYS A 260 12.09 -1.93 11.14
C LYS A 260 12.26 -2.91 9.98
N TYR A 261 12.35 -4.20 10.27
CA TYR A 261 12.74 -5.25 9.31
C TYR A 261 11.62 -6.28 9.16
N PRO A 262 10.47 -5.90 8.58
CA PRO A 262 9.36 -6.81 8.33
C PRO A 262 9.79 -7.89 7.34
N MET A 263 9.45 -9.14 7.68
CA MET A 263 9.80 -10.34 6.92
C MET A 263 8.69 -10.67 5.93
N TYR A 264 9.05 -11.05 4.71
CA TYR A 264 8.12 -11.47 3.68
C TYR A 264 7.78 -12.96 3.83
N LEU A 265 6.50 -13.32 3.70
CA LEU A 265 6.04 -14.71 3.78
C LEU A 265 5.74 -15.30 2.40
N GLU A 266 4.83 -14.66 1.67
CA GLU A 266 4.31 -15.09 0.38
C GLU A 266 3.43 -14.00 -0.27
N SER A 267 3.21 -14.12 -1.57
CA SER A 267 2.24 -13.35 -2.34
C SER A 267 1.17 -14.30 -2.89
N VAL A 268 -0.09 -13.89 -2.87
CA VAL A 268 -1.23 -14.66 -3.37
C VAL A 268 -2.06 -13.79 -4.32
N LYS A 269 -2.55 -14.34 -5.43
CA LYS A 269 -3.44 -13.60 -6.34
C LYS A 269 -4.83 -13.46 -5.73
N VAL A 270 -5.33 -12.23 -5.64
CA VAL A 270 -6.68 -11.91 -5.19
C VAL A 270 -7.69 -12.35 -6.27
N PRO A 271 -8.85 -12.93 -5.92
CA PRO A 271 -9.91 -13.23 -6.88
C PRO A 271 -10.49 -11.96 -7.54
N SER A 272 -10.01 -11.64 -8.74
CA SER A 272 -10.43 -10.45 -9.51
C SER A 272 -11.81 -10.63 -10.17
N GLY A 273 -12.87 -10.59 -9.36
CA GLY A 273 -14.27 -10.57 -9.80
C GLY A 273 -15.11 -11.68 -9.17
N GLY A 274 -16.13 -11.30 -8.42
CA GLY A 274 -17.00 -12.21 -7.68
C GLY A 274 -18.00 -11.43 -6.82
N ASP A 275 -18.71 -12.13 -5.95
CA ASP A 275 -19.50 -11.52 -4.87
C ASP A 275 -18.57 -11.10 -3.72
N ALA A 276 -18.91 -10.01 -3.02
CA ALA A 276 -18.07 -9.43 -1.97
C ALA A 276 -17.90 -10.40 -0.79
N ASP A 277 -19.00 -11.05 -0.38
CA ASP A 277 -19.04 -12.04 0.70
C ASP A 277 -18.14 -13.25 0.35
N ALA A 278 -18.21 -13.75 -0.88
CA ALA A 278 -17.39 -14.86 -1.36
C ALA A 278 -15.89 -14.49 -1.42
N ASN A 279 -15.56 -13.28 -1.87
CA ASN A 279 -14.19 -12.77 -1.87
C ASN A 279 -13.63 -12.63 -0.45
N ALA A 280 -14.46 -12.16 0.50
CA ALA A 280 -14.11 -12.03 1.90
C ALA A 280 -13.87 -13.39 2.58
N GLU A 281 -14.68 -14.41 2.27
CA GLU A 281 -14.43 -15.77 2.76
C GLU A 281 -13.11 -16.34 2.22
N VAL A 282 -12.78 -16.14 0.95
CA VAL A 282 -11.51 -16.62 0.37
C VAL A 282 -10.33 -15.94 1.06
N ALA A 283 -10.37 -14.61 1.23
CA ALA A 283 -9.33 -13.87 1.92
C ALA A 283 -9.17 -14.30 3.41
N ALA A 284 -10.27 -14.64 4.09
CA ALA A 284 -10.22 -15.15 5.46
C ALA A 284 -9.62 -16.57 5.54
N ARG A 285 -9.94 -17.43 4.56
CA ARG A 285 -9.34 -18.78 4.42
C ARG A 285 -7.84 -18.71 4.10
N ASP A 286 -7.40 -17.81 3.23
CA ASP A 286 -5.97 -17.62 2.96
C ASP A 286 -5.22 -17.02 4.16
N MET A 287 -5.81 -16.05 4.87
CA MET A 287 -5.22 -15.54 6.11
C MET A 287 -5.09 -16.63 7.19
N THR A 288 -6.11 -17.49 7.35
CA THR A 288 -6.08 -18.67 8.24
C THR A 288 -4.88 -19.56 7.94
N ARG A 289 -4.73 -19.93 6.66
CA ARG A 289 -3.63 -20.76 6.15
C ARG A 289 -2.25 -20.13 6.38
N VAL A 290 -2.15 -18.79 6.33
CA VAL A 290 -0.90 -18.06 6.63
C VAL A 290 -0.60 -18.03 8.13
N VAL A 291 -1.61 -17.83 8.99
CA VAL A 291 -1.47 -17.92 10.47
C VAL A 291 -0.93 -19.29 10.88
N GLU A 292 -1.56 -20.37 10.40
CA GLU A 292 -1.19 -21.76 10.72
C GLU A 292 0.25 -22.09 10.28
N LYS A 293 0.68 -21.56 9.12
CA LYS A 293 2.02 -21.79 8.54
C LYS A 293 3.17 -21.25 9.40
N ILE A 294 2.95 -20.24 10.24
CA ILE A 294 4.01 -19.53 10.99
C ILE A 294 4.53 -20.32 12.20
N SER A 295 3.78 -21.31 12.70
CA SER A 295 4.21 -22.21 13.79
C SER A 295 4.72 -21.49 15.06
N SER A 296 4.25 -20.27 15.31
CA SER A 296 4.65 -19.36 16.40
C SER A 296 3.42 -18.55 16.80
N PRO A 297 3.24 -18.14 18.08
CA PRO A 297 2.09 -17.35 18.49
C PRO A 297 1.97 -16.04 17.69
N VAL A 298 0.74 -15.66 17.33
CA VAL A 298 0.43 -14.44 16.57
C VAL A 298 -0.38 -13.48 17.46
N ALA A 299 0.02 -12.21 17.48
CA ALA A 299 -0.67 -11.14 18.22
C ALA A 299 -2.00 -10.76 17.54
N GLY A 300 -1.97 -10.73 16.21
CA GLY A 300 -3.04 -10.22 15.38
C GLY A 300 -2.61 -9.94 13.94
N CYS A 301 -3.50 -9.35 13.15
CA CYS A 301 -3.22 -8.93 11.78
C CYS A 301 -3.68 -7.50 11.47
N VAL A 302 -2.84 -6.76 10.72
CA VAL A 302 -3.18 -5.47 10.10
C VAL A 302 -3.52 -5.66 8.63
N MET A 303 -4.69 -5.21 8.19
CA MET A 303 -5.24 -5.50 6.86
C MET A 303 -5.58 -4.22 6.08
N PRO A 304 -5.78 -4.28 4.75
CA PRO A 304 -6.50 -3.23 4.03
C PRO A 304 -7.91 -3.05 4.63
N CYS A 305 -8.53 -1.89 4.42
CA CYS A 305 -9.83 -1.55 5.01
C CYS A 305 -10.70 -0.62 4.16
N SER A 306 -10.16 -0.13 3.04
CA SER A 306 -10.85 0.71 2.07
C SER A 306 -12.02 -0.01 1.38
N THR A 307 -11.86 -1.28 0.98
CA THR A 307 -12.88 -2.10 0.29
C THR A 307 -13.92 -2.70 1.25
N VAL A 308 -15.03 -3.22 0.71
CA VAL A 308 -16.10 -3.86 1.52
C VAL A 308 -15.63 -5.22 2.02
N GLU A 309 -15.03 -5.97 1.10
CA GLU A 309 -14.49 -7.30 1.21
C GLU A 309 -13.49 -7.39 2.36
N SER A 310 -12.55 -6.45 2.49
CA SER A 310 -11.55 -6.46 3.57
C SER A 310 -12.17 -6.22 4.95
N ARG A 311 -13.27 -5.46 5.05
CA ARG A 311 -13.99 -5.28 6.33
C ARG A 311 -14.76 -6.55 6.72
N GLN A 312 -15.43 -7.20 5.77
CA GLN A 312 -16.08 -8.49 5.99
C GLN A 312 -15.05 -9.58 6.35
N THR A 313 -13.90 -9.58 5.68
CA THR A 313 -12.76 -10.47 5.99
C THR A 313 -12.31 -10.29 7.44
N ARG A 314 -12.17 -9.04 7.89
CA ARG A 314 -11.84 -8.70 9.29
C ARG A 314 -12.89 -9.25 10.25
N GLU A 315 -14.17 -9.02 9.98
CA GLU A 315 -15.28 -9.51 10.80
C GLU A 315 -15.42 -11.04 10.84
N LEU A 316 -14.93 -11.77 9.84
CA LEU A 316 -14.84 -13.23 9.87
C LEU A 316 -13.67 -13.68 10.75
N LEU A 317 -12.50 -13.07 10.57
CA LEU A 317 -11.29 -13.40 11.32
C LEU A 317 -11.38 -13.07 12.82
N GLU A 318 -12.02 -11.94 13.18
CA GLU A 318 -12.31 -11.59 14.59
C GLU A 318 -13.20 -12.64 15.30
N LYS A 319 -14.10 -13.31 14.57
CA LYS A 319 -14.97 -14.39 15.10
C LYS A 319 -14.22 -15.72 15.17
N GLN A 320 -13.38 -16.00 14.19
CA GLN A 320 -12.60 -17.24 14.09
C GLN A 320 -11.43 -17.28 15.10
N PHE A 321 -10.81 -16.13 15.36
CA PHE A 321 -9.64 -15.98 16.22
C PHE A 321 -9.87 -14.92 17.30
N PRO A 322 -10.80 -15.13 18.25
CA PRO A 322 -11.15 -14.13 19.28
C PRO A 322 -10.00 -13.79 20.25
N ALA A 323 -8.91 -14.56 20.21
CA ALA A 323 -7.68 -14.31 20.95
C ALA A 323 -6.77 -13.25 20.30
N MET A 324 -6.95 -12.99 19.00
CA MET A 324 -6.09 -12.14 18.18
C MET A 324 -6.71 -10.76 17.94
N TYR A 325 -5.85 -9.77 17.72
CA TYR A 325 -6.25 -8.40 17.41
C TYR A 325 -6.31 -8.17 15.90
N PHE A 326 -7.41 -7.59 15.41
CA PHE A 326 -7.53 -7.21 14.00
C PHE A 326 -7.91 -5.73 13.87
N HIS A 327 -7.31 -5.06 12.88
CA HIS A 327 -7.62 -3.67 12.56
C HIS A 327 -7.20 -3.27 11.15
N GLY A 328 -7.75 -2.15 10.67
CA GLY A 328 -7.45 -1.62 9.34
C GLY A 328 -6.13 -0.82 9.31
N CYS A 329 -5.46 -0.85 8.17
CA CYS A 329 -4.23 -0.09 7.92
C CYS A 329 -4.53 1.41 7.79
N MET A 330 -4.02 2.23 8.71
CA MET A 330 -4.28 3.68 8.69
C MET A 330 -3.80 4.37 7.41
N ARG A 331 -2.72 3.87 6.78
CA ARG A 331 -2.22 4.39 5.50
C ARG A 331 -3.21 4.14 4.36
N ASP A 332 -3.79 2.94 4.26
CA ASP A 332 -4.83 2.65 3.27
C ASP A 332 -6.09 3.50 3.49
N ALA A 333 -6.53 3.67 4.74
CA ALA A 333 -7.67 4.52 5.05
C ALA A 333 -7.43 6.01 4.71
N LEU A 334 -6.22 6.54 4.95
CA LEU A 334 -5.85 7.91 4.56
C LEU A 334 -5.69 8.06 3.04
N LEU A 335 -5.15 7.06 2.33
CA LEU A 335 -5.13 7.08 0.87
C LEU A 335 -6.55 6.96 0.29
N SER A 336 -7.42 6.15 0.90
CA SER A 336 -8.86 6.05 0.59
C SER A 336 -9.61 7.36 0.87
N PHE A 337 -9.21 8.12 1.90
CA PHE A 337 -9.70 9.48 2.14
C PHE A 337 -9.37 10.39 0.95
N VAL A 338 -8.09 10.44 0.54
CA VAL A 338 -7.63 11.25 -0.60
C VAL A 338 -8.32 10.81 -1.91
N ARG A 339 -8.47 9.50 -2.16
CA ARG A 339 -9.24 8.97 -3.30
C ARG A 339 -10.69 9.47 -3.30
N GLN A 340 -11.35 9.50 -2.14
CA GLN A 340 -12.72 10.02 -2.01
C GLN A 340 -12.82 11.55 -2.12
N LEU A 341 -11.78 12.32 -1.75
CA LEU A 341 -11.72 13.77 -2.03
C LEU A 341 -11.73 14.06 -3.55
N PHE A 342 -10.93 13.31 -4.31
CA PHE A 342 -10.75 13.56 -5.74
C PHE A 342 -11.80 12.86 -6.61
N ALA A 343 -11.93 11.53 -6.51
CA ALA A 343 -12.73 10.74 -7.45
C ALA A 343 -14.22 10.64 -7.07
N GLY A 344 -14.56 10.85 -5.79
CA GLY A 344 -15.86 10.58 -5.19
C GLY A 344 -16.17 9.08 -5.06
N ASN A 345 -17.17 8.71 -4.25
CA ASN A 345 -17.70 7.34 -4.22
C ASN A 345 -18.36 7.01 -5.57
N LYS A 346 -17.67 6.25 -6.43
CA LYS A 346 -18.28 5.55 -7.57
C LYS A 346 -18.76 4.15 -7.18
N ASP A 347 -18.17 3.58 -6.13
CA ASP A 347 -18.40 2.22 -5.67
C ASP A 347 -19.63 2.14 -4.76
N THR A 348 -20.82 2.37 -5.35
CA THR A 348 -22.11 2.19 -4.66
C THR A 348 -23.04 1.29 -5.45
N HIS A 349 -22.69 -0.01 -5.50
CA HIS A 349 -23.66 -1.06 -5.79
C HIS A 349 -24.16 -1.81 -4.54
N ASN A 350 -23.43 -1.79 -3.40
CA ASN A 350 -23.81 -2.53 -2.18
C ASN A 350 -23.74 -1.75 -0.84
N ASP A 351 -23.10 -0.57 -0.72
CA ASP A 351 -23.09 0.17 0.55
C ASP A 351 -24.48 0.77 0.83
N ARG A 352 -25.13 0.32 1.93
CA ARG A 352 -26.46 0.80 2.36
C ARG A 352 -26.41 2.19 2.99
N LYS A 353 -25.22 2.73 3.33
CA LYS A 353 -25.04 4.12 3.77
C LYS A 353 -24.94 5.04 2.54
N ARG A 354 -25.60 6.20 2.57
CA ARG A 354 -25.52 7.18 1.47
C ARG A 354 -24.06 7.59 1.21
N PRO A 355 -23.61 7.71 -0.05
CA PRO A 355 -22.24 8.13 -0.36
C PRO A 355 -21.97 9.56 0.14
N VAL A 356 -21.01 9.69 1.06
CA VAL A 356 -20.50 11.00 1.50
C VAL A 356 -19.81 11.65 0.30
N THR A 357 -20.42 12.70 -0.23
CA THR A 357 -19.95 13.40 -1.43
C THR A 357 -19.40 14.76 -1.02
N VAL A 358 -18.15 15.05 -1.40
CA VAL A 358 -17.48 16.31 -1.08
C VAL A 358 -17.88 17.38 -2.10
N PRO A 359 -18.50 18.52 -1.71
CA PRO A 359 -19.09 19.46 -2.68
C PRO A 359 -18.11 20.02 -3.72
N PHE A 360 -16.86 20.23 -3.33
CA PHE A 360 -15.82 20.84 -4.16
C PHE A 360 -15.00 19.84 -5.01
N ALA A 361 -15.33 18.54 -5.00
CA ALA A 361 -14.50 17.50 -5.63
C ALA A 361 -14.13 17.80 -7.10
N GLN A 362 -15.09 18.27 -7.92
CA GLN A 362 -14.82 18.60 -9.33
C GLN A 362 -13.91 19.83 -9.50
N ASP A 363 -14.03 20.84 -8.64
CA ASP A 363 -13.16 22.02 -8.66
C ASP A 363 -11.73 21.64 -8.24
N LEU A 364 -11.60 20.81 -7.20
CA LEU A 364 -10.33 20.26 -6.73
C LEU A 364 -9.61 19.45 -7.82
N GLN A 365 -10.33 18.62 -8.60
CA GLN A 365 -9.76 17.91 -9.76
C GLN A 365 -9.18 18.88 -10.80
N GLN A 366 -9.92 19.95 -11.12
CA GLN A 366 -9.48 20.95 -12.10
C GLN A 366 -8.30 21.78 -11.58
N PHE A 367 -8.31 22.15 -10.29
CA PHE A 367 -7.25 22.90 -9.66
C PHE A 367 -5.95 22.09 -9.55
N ALA A 368 -6.02 20.80 -9.19
CA ALA A 368 -4.84 19.93 -9.16
C ALA A 368 -4.15 19.80 -10.52
N LEU A 369 -4.90 19.86 -11.63
CA LEU A 369 -4.33 19.86 -12.98
C LEU A 369 -3.58 21.16 -13.27
N GLN A 370 -4.11 22.32 -12.83
CA GLN A 370 -3.41 23.59 -12.92
C GLN A 370 -2.12 23.57 -12.10
N CYS A 371 -2.15 23.05 -10.87
CA CYS A 371 -0.95 22.83 -10.06
C CYS A 371 0.08 21.90 -10.73
N LYS A 372 -0.38 20.84 -11.42
CA LYS A 372 0.50 19.91 -12.17
C LYS A 372 1.18 20.59 -13.36
N ASP A 373 0.52 21.52 -14.04
CA ASP A 373 1.14 22.34 -15.10
C ASP A 373 2.22 23.27 -14.54
N LEU A 374 1.96 23.86 -13.37
CA LEU A 374 2.92 24.74 -12.68
C LEU A 374 4.15 23.99 -12.14
N ALA A 375 4.02 22.70 -11.81
CA ALA A 375 5.13 21.88 -11.32
C ALA A 375 6.31 21.76 -12.31
N PHE A 376 6.10 21.98 -13.62
CA PHE A 376 7.19 22.06 -14.62
C PHE A 376 8.18 23.20 -14.33
N PHE A 377 7.74 24.26 -13.64
CA PHE A 377 8.52 25.46 -13.35
C PHE A 377 9.18 25.43 -11.96
N LEU A 378 9.12 24.29 -11.26
CA LEU A 378 9.81 24.07 -9.99
C LEU A 378 11.03 23.14 -10.18
N PRO A 379 12.00 23.15 -9.24
CA PRO A 379 13.00 22.10 -9.16
C PRO A 379 12.35 20.72 -9.10
N HIS A 380 13.04 19.67 -9.54
CA HIS A 380 12.52 18.30 -9.41
C HIS A 380 12.45 17.90 -7.93
N HIS A 381 11.24 17.93 -7.38
CA HIS A 381 10.94 17.41 -6.05
C HIS A 381 10.70 15.89 -6.14
N GLU A 382 11.37 15.14 -5.27
CA GLU A 382 11.15 13.69 -5.16
C GLU A 382 9.69 13.38 -4.76
N GLN A 383 9.16 12.26 -5.21
CA GLN A 383 7.83 11.81 -4.80
C GLN A 383 7.85 11.36 -3.33
N PRO A 384 6.85 11.76 -2.50
CA PRO A 384 6.78 11.34 -1.12
C PRO A 384 6.80 9.82 -0.94
N SER A 385 7.67 9.34 -0.05
CA SER A 385 7.94 7.90 0.14
C SER A 385 6.75 7.09 0.67
N TYR A 386 5.68 7.73 1.15
CA TYR A 386 4.43 7.09 1.55
C TYR A 386 3.50 6.76 0.35
N LEU A 387 3.79 7.28 -0.84
CA LEU A 387 3.11 6.94 -2.10
C LEU A 387 3.85 5.85 -2.90
N SER A 388 5.08 5.49 -2.48
CA SER A 388 5.85 4.40 -3.08
C SER A 388 5.17 3.05 -2.78
N GLY A 389 4.37 2.57 -3.74
CA GLY A 389 3.54 1.37 -3.60
C GLY A 389 2.03 1.64 -3.71
N ALA A 390 1.59 2.91 -3.76
CA ALA A 390 0.24 3.26 -4.15
C ALA A 390 0.12 3.15 -5.69
N THR A 391 -0.18 1.95 -6.19
CA THR A 391 -0.25 1.68 -7.62
C THR A 391 -1.61 2.07 -8.23
N SER A 392 -1.68 2.15 -9.56
CA SER A 392 -2.58 3.10 -10.24
C SER A 392 -3.85 2.47 -10.84
N SER A 393 -4.85 2.16 -9.99
CA SER A 393 -6.23 1.89 -10.46
C SER A 393 -7.08 3.18 -10.60
N ASN A 394 -6.76 4.23 -9.84
CA ASN A 394 -7.63 5.41 -9.66
C ASN A 394 -7.26 6.61 -10.55
N MET A 395 -7.71 6.59 -11.82
CA MET A 395 -7.56 7.74 -12.74
C MET A 395 -8.58 8.86 -12.48
N VAL A 396 -8.07 10.07 -12.23
CA VAL A 396 -8.85 11.32 -12.18
C VAL A 396 -9.01 11.89 -13.59
N HIS A 397 -10.23 11.88 -14.11
CA HIS A 397 -10.57 12.38 -15.46
C HIS A 397 -10.93 13.87 -15.43
N VAL A 398 -9.92 14.72 -15.32
CA VAL A 398 -10.11 16.18 -15.24
C VAL A 398 -10.67 16.76 -16.55
N THR A 399 -10.23 16.26 -17.71
CA THR A 399 -10.80 16.58 -19.02
C THR A 399 -10.76 15.35 -19.95
N ALA A 400 -11.42 15.42 -21.12
CA ALA A 400 -11.39 14.34 -22.11
C ALA A 400 -9.97 13.96 -22.60
N ARG A 401 -9.03 14.93 -22.62
CA ARG A 401 -7.64 14.73 -23.08
C ARG A 401 -6.60 14.66 -21.95
N ARG A 402 -6.95 15.01 -20.70
CA ARG A 402 -6.00 15.08 -19.58
C ARG A 402 -6.50 14.33 -18.34
N ARG A 403 -5.64 13.46 -17.82
CA ARG A 403 -5.87 12.62 -16.64
C ARG A 403 -4.68 12.77 -15.68
N LEU A 404 -4.93 12.50 -14.40
CA LEU A 404 -3.92 12.32 -13.35
C LEU A 404 -4.25 11.03 -12.59
N THR A 405 -3.32 10.45 -11.83
CA THR A 405 -3.73 9.61 -10.70
C THR A 405 -4.20 10.48 -9.53
N VAL A 406 -4.90 9.90 -8.56
CA VAL A 406 -5.26 10.58 -7.31
C VAL A 406 -4.01 11.07 -6.56
N GLU A 407 -2.99 10.23 -6.54
CA GLU A 407 -1.70 10.45 -5.88
C GLU A 407 -0.93 11.58 -6.57
N GLU A 408 -0.93 11.63 -7.91
CA GLU A 408 -0.39 12.77 -8.67
C GLU A 408 -1.14 14.08 -8.38
N ALA A 409 -2.47 14.03 -8.27
CA ALA A 409 -3.30 15.22 -8.03
C ALA A 409 -3.08 15.78 -6.61
N PHE A 410 -2.95 14.90 -5.61
CA PHE A 410 -2.59 15.25 -4.23
C PHE A 410 -1.19 15.88 -4.15
N VAL A 411 -0.19 15.23 -4.77
CA VAL A 411 1.19 15.75 -4.80
C VAL A 411 1.30 17.06 -5.55
N ALA A 412 0.56 17.24 -6.66
CA ALA A 412 0.60 18.48 -7.44
C ALA A 412 0.17 19.71 -6.62
N ILE A 413 -0.91 19.61 -5.83
CA ILE A 413 -1.35 20.71 -4.96
C ILE A 413 -0.30 21.03 -3.91
N LEU A 414 0.26 20.01 -3.24
CA LEU A 414 1.30 20.19 -2.22
C LEU A 414 2.58 20.81 -2.81
N GLN A 415 3.03 20.35 -3.98
CA GLN A 415 4.19 20.89 -4.68
C GLN A 415 3.97 22.33 -5.17
N ALA A 416 2.73 22.78 -5.34
CA ALA A 416 2.44 24.15 -5.75
C ALA A 416 2.57 25.20 -4.63
N GLU A 417 2.84 24.81 -3.38
CA GLU A 417 3.02 25.72 -2.23
C GLU A 417 3.95 26.93 -2.48
N PRO A 418 5.09 26.83 -3.21
CA PRO A 418 5.92 27.99 -3.51
C PRO A 418 5.20 29.11 -4.27
N PHE A 419 4.16 28.80 -5.05
CA PHE A 419 3.39 29.81 -5.80
C PHE A 419 2.46 30.67 -4.92
N LEU A 420 2.45 30.47 -3.60
CA LEU A 420 1.94 31.48 -2.65
C LEU A 420 2.85 32.73 -2.59
N ASP A 421 4.16 32.56 -2.84
CA ASP A 421 5.17 33.63 -2.91
C ASP A 421 5.68 33.74 -4.36
N VAL A 422 4.79 34.24 -5.23
CA VAL A 422 5.00 34.33 -6.67
C VAL A 422 6.30 35.05 -7.03
N ASP A 423 6.61 36.17 -6.38
CA ASP A 423 7.73 37.01 -6.77
C ASP A 423 9.08 36.38 -6.37
N ASN A 424 9.14 35.63 -5.26
CA ASN A 424 10.30 34.78 -4.93
C ASN A 424 10.51 33.65 -5.95
N VAL A 425 9.43 32.98 -6.38
CA VAL A 425 9.51 31.96 -7.44
C VAL A 425 9.97 32.55 -8.77
N LEU A 426 9.44 33.72 -9.16
CA LEU A 426 9.86 34.42 -10.39
C LEU A 426 11.31 34.92 -10.30
N ASN A 427 11.77 35.43 -9.15
CA ASN A 427 13.16 35.83 -8.94
C ASN A 427 14.11 34.62 -9.02
N ARG A 428 13.73 33.47 -8.46
CA ARG A 428 14.47 32.20 -8.57
C ARG A 428 14.54 31.70 -10.01
N LEU A 429 13.44 31.81 -10.77
CA LEU A 429 13.40 31.44 -12.19
C LEU A 429 14.19 32.41 -13.09
N GLY A 430 14.16 33.72 -12.80
CA GLY A 430 14.92 34.74 -13.53
C GLY A 430 16.43 34.61 -13.34
N ASN A 431 16.87 34.28 -12.12
CA ASN A 431 18.29 34.02 -11.83
C ASN A 431 18.77 32.62 -12.32
N GLY A 432 17.85 31.75 -12.76
CA GLY A 432 18.14 30.43 -13.33
C GLY A 432 18.68 30.48 -14.76
N SER A 433 19.84 31.11 -14.95
CA SER A 433 20.44 31.33 -16.29
C SER A 433 20.68 30.01 -17.05
N ASN A 434 20.66 30.11 -18.39
CA ASN A 434 20.87 29.05 -19.41
C ASN A 434 19.66 28.20 -19.89
N ARG A 435 18.40 28.52 -19.52
CA ARG A 435 17.20 27.88 -20.17
C ARG A 435 16.32 28.81 -21.02
N ALA A 436 16.63 30.11 -21.10
CA ALA A 436 15.69 31.16 -21.51
C ALA A 436 15.89 31.73 -22.93
N HIS A 437 16.10 30.90 -23.96
CA HIS A 437 16.28 31.35 -25.36
C HIS A 437 15.32 30.72 -26.39
N HIS A 438 14.23 30.05 -25.96
CA HIS A 438 13.20 29.53 -26.87
C HIS A 438 11.90 30.36 -26.77
N PRO A 439 11.38 30.95 -27.87
CA PRO A 439 10.29 31.94 -27.79
C PRO A 439 8.95 31.39 -27.28
N SER A 440 8.73 30.08 -27.35
CA SER A 440 7.59 29.42 -26.72
C SER A 440 7.59 29.54 -25.19
N VAL A 441 8.77 29.52 -24.55
CA VAL A 441 8.90 29.59 -23.09
C VAL A 441 8.44 30.94 -22.55
N ALA A 442 8.75 32.04 -23.24
CA ALA A 442 8.31 33.38 -22.85
C ALA A 442 6.78 33.50 -22.82
N HIS A 443 6.09 32.96 -23.82
CA HIS A 443 4.62 32.93 -23.86
C HIS A 443 4.04 32.10 -22.69
N PHE A 444 4.59 30.91 -22.41
CA PHE A 444 4.16 30.12 -21.26
C PHE A 444 4.46 30.80 -19.92
N GLN A 445 5.59 31.51 -19.79
CA GLN A 445 5.89 32.32 -18.61
C GLN A 445 4.89 33.47 -18.43
N THR A 446 4.51 34.20 -19.48
CA THR A 446 3.49 35.26 -19.38
C THR A 446 2.11 34.70 -19.00
N GLN A 447 1.71 33.55 -19.54
CA GLN A 447 0.46 32.88 -19.14
C GLN A 447 0.53 32.38 -17.69
N LEU A 448 1.66 31.79 -17.26
CA LEU A 448 1.89 31.36 -15.89
C LEU A 448 1.79 32.54 -14.92
N VAL A 449 2.50 33.64 -15.18
CA VAL A 449 2.46 34.86 -14.35
C VAL A 449 1.03 35.37 -14.20
N LYS A 450 0.22 35.33 -15.27
CA LYS A 450 -1.19 35.72 -15.23
C LYS A 450 -2.06 34.76 -14.40
N ILE A 451 -1.74 33.46 -14.38
CA ILE A 451 -2.44 32.47 -13.55
C ILE A 451 -2.06 32.67 -12.07
N VAL A 452 -0.77 32.66 -11.73
CA VAL A 452 -0.32 32.65 -10.34
C VAL A 452 -0.49 33.99 -9.63
N ARG A 453 -0.46 35.12 -10.36
CA ARG A 453 -0.84 36.45 -9.82
C ARG A 453 -2.36 36.69 -9.77
N SER A 454 -3.20 35.71 -10.13
CA SER A 454 -4.65 35.82 -9.91
C SER A 454 -4.98 35.64 -8.43
N PRO A 455 -5.66 36.59 -7.76
CA PRO A 455 -6.05 36.42 -6.35
C PRO A 455 -6.83 35.13 -6.10
N GLN A 456 -7.74 34.79 -7.04
CA GLN A 456 -8.54 33.55 -7.00
C GLN A 456 -7.69 32.27 -7.06
N PHE A 457 -6.51 32.31 -7.69
CA PHE A 457 -5.59 31.18 -7.69
C PHE A 457 -4.91 31.04 -6.33
N VAL A 458 -4.41 32.15 -5.76
CA VAL A 458 -3.75 32.17 -4.45
C VAL A 458 -4.70 31.79 -3.33
N GLU A 459 -5.95 32.27 -3.35
CA GLU A 459 -7.02 31.90 -2.41
C GLU A 459 -7.35 30.40 -2.48
N LYS A 460 -7.51 29.83 -3.68
CA LYS A 460 -7.72 28.38 -3.86
C LYS A 460 -6.51 27.55 -3.44
N LEU A 461 -5.30 28.01 -3.74
CA LEU A 461 -4.06 27.37 -3.32
C LEU A 461 -3.97 27.33 -1.79
N GLY A 462 -4.26 28.46 -1.13
CA GLY A 462 -4.36 28.55 0.33
C GLY A 462 -5.37 27.57 0.92
N LYS A 463 -6.63 27.60 0.44
CA LYS A 463 -7.71 26.70 0.88
C LYS A 463 -7.33 25.22 0.72
N TYR A 464 -6.83 24.83 -0.44
CA TYR A 464 -6.52 23.42 -0.69
C TYR A 464 -5.21 22.97 -0.01
N LEU A 465 -4.25 23.84 0.26
CA LEU A 465 -3.11 23.53 1.13
C LEU A 465 -3.52 23.40 2.60
N GLU A 466 -4.42 24.25 3.11
CA GLU A 466 -5.03 24.10 4.44
C GLU A 466 -5.72 22.73 4.59
N LEU A 467 -6.44 22.28 3.55
CA LEU A 467 -7.08 20.97 3.48
C LEU A 467 -6.07 19.80 3.45
N MET A 468 -5.02 19.88 2.64
CA MET A 468 -4.12 18.73 2.39
C MET A 468 -3.00 18.57 3.44
N ARG A 469 -2.49 19.66 4.05
CA ARG A 469 -1.39 19.61 5.02
C ARG A 469 -1.66 18.68 6.24
N PRO A 470 -2.85 18.63 6.86
CA PRO A 470 -3.14 17.68 7.94
C PRO A 470 -3.05 16.22 7.51
N ILE A 471 -3.51 15.90 6.29
CA ILE A 471 -3.47 14.55 5.71
C ILE A 471 -2.01 14.16 5.41
N GLN A 472 -1.26 15.08 4.79
CA GLN A 472 0.17 14.92 4.52
C GLN A 472 0.97 14.66 5.80
N SER A 473 0.72 15.43 6.87
CA SER A 473 1.40 15.30 8.15
C SER A 473 1.20 13.92 8.79
N LEU A 474 -0.02 13.37 8.72
CA LEU A 474 -0.30 12.00 9.17
C LEU A 474 0.30 10.94 8.24
N LEU A 475 0.30 11.14 6.91
CA LEU A 475 0.92 10.21 5.97
C LEU A 475 2.45 10.13 6.11
N SER A 476 3.11 11.23 6.48
CA SER A 476 4.55 11.23 6.81
C SER A 476 4.86 10.50 8.13
N SER A 477 4.10 10.75 9.21
CA SER A 477 4.36 10.10 10.51
C SER A 477 4.07 8.59 10.54
N LEU A 478 3.39 8.05 9.52
CA LEU A 478 3.23 6.62 9.23
C LEU A 478 4.40 6.03 8.41
N ASN A 479 5.50 6.77 8.31
CA ASN A 479 6.58 6.51 7.35
C ASN A 479 7.98 6.97 7.84
N ASP A 480 8.04 7.99 8.70
CA ASP A 480 9.26 8.56 9.28
C ASP A 480 9.89 7.68 10.38
N THR A 481 11.10 8.04 10.84
CA THR A 481 11.88 7.28 11.84
C THR A 481 11.25 7.20 13.24
N THR A 482 10.23 8.02 13.51
CA THR A 482 9.47 8.02 14.77
C THR A 482 8.02 7.68 14.43
N PRO A 483 7.66 6.39 14.32
CA PRO A 483 6.34 5.98 13.84
C PRO A 483 5.22 6.35 14.82
N LEU A 484 4.07 6.73 14.29
CA LEU A 484 2.84 6.94 15.07
C LEU A 484 2.50 5.68 15.89
N LEU A 485 2.21 5.85 17.18
CA LEU A 485 1.92 4.72 18.06
C LEU A 485 0.48 4.23 17.92
N LEU A 486 0.25 2.95 18.23
CA LEU A 486 -1.09 2.33 18.22
C LEU A 486 -2.08 3.05 19.15
N SER A 487 -1.58 3.57 20.28
CA SER A 487 -2.32 4.41 21.22
C SER A 487 -2.58 5.84 20.73
N GLU A 488 -2.14 6.24 19.54
CA GLU A 488 -2.29 7.61 19.02
C GLU A 488 -3.24 7.68 17.81
N VAL A 489 -3.73 6.53 17.33
CA VAL A 489 -4.62 6.46 16.15
C VAL A 489 -5.97 7.13 16.43
N TYR A 490 -6.61 6.82 17.56
CA TYR A 490 -7.87 7.44 17.96
C TYR A 490 -7.76 8.96 18.09
N SER A 491 -6.75 9.46 18.82
CA SER A 491 -6.56 10.91 19.00
C SER A 491 -6.11 11.61 17.72
N SER A 492 -5.42 10.93 16.81
CA SER A 492 -5.07 11.47 15.49
C SER A 492 -6.30 11.65 14.59
N PHE A 493 -7.22 10.69 14.56
CA PHE A 493 -8.50 10.86 13.86
C PHE A 493 -9.36 11.96 14.51
N SER A 494 -9.48 11.98 15.85
CA SER A 494 -10.20 13.03 16.56
C SER A 494 -9.63 14.43 16.31
N ARG A 495 -8.29 14.57 16.29
CA ARG A 495 -7.58 15.81 15.91
C ARG A 495 -7.90 16.22 14.46
N LEU A 496 -7.92 15.28 13.53
CA LEU A 496 -8.23 15.55 12.12
C LEU A 496 -9.69 16.03 11.94
N VAL A 497 -10.65 15.43 12.67
CA VAL A 497 -12.06 15.90 12.74
C VAL A 497 -12.13 17.33 13.29
N GLN A 498 -11.40 17.62 14.37
CA GLN A 498 -11.34 18.97 14.97
C GLN A 498 -10.73 19.99 14.00
N GLN A 499 -9.62 19.64 13.33
CA GLN A 499 -8.95 20.50 12.35
C GLN A 499 -9.89 20.89 11.20
N PHE A 500 -10.52 19.93 10.51
CA PHE A 500 -11.49 20.25 9.46
C PHE A 500 -12.71 21.03 9.97
N GLY A 501 -13.09 20.88 11.24
CA GLY A 501 -14.12 21.73 11.86
C GLY A 501 -13.68 23.18 12.08
N ALA A 502 -12.41 23.39 12.42
CA ALA A 502 -11.84 24.69 12.75
C ALA A 502 -11.45 25.55 11.53
N MET A 503 -11.08 24.95 10.40
CA MET A 503 -10.64 25.67 9.18
C MET A 503 -11.59 26.80 8.79
N ALA A 504 -11.06 27.99 8.53
CA ALA A 504 -11.88 29.16 8.19
C ALA A 504 -12.30 29.19 6.71
N SER A 505 -11.54 28.53 5.83
CA SER A 505 -11.74 28.49 4.37
C SER A 505 -12.84 27.53 3.89
N LEU A 506 -13.44 26.75 4.80
CA LEU A 506 -14.46 25.73 4.50
C LEU A 506 -15.87 26.21 4.87
N GLN A 507 -16.83 25.97 3.98
CA GLN A 507 -18.26 26.16 4.23
C GLN A 507 -18.81 25.09 5.18
N PRO A 508 -19.92 25.33 5.91
CA PRO A 508 -20.48 24.37 6.88
C PRO A 508 -20.73 22.96 6.30
N GLU A 509 -21.19 22.88 5.06
CA GLU A 509 -21.46 21.63 4.34
C GLU A 509 -20.17 20.90 3.97
N GLU A 510 -19.13 21.64 3.57
CA GLU A 510 -17.79 21.11 3.30
C GLU A 510 -17.18 20.52 4.58
N LYS A 511 -17.28 21.24 5.70
CA LYS A 511 -16.85 20.76 7.03
C LYS A 511 -17.58 19.49 7.44
N ALA A 512 -18.91 19.47 7.32
CA ALA A 512 -19.74 18.32 7.67
C ALA A 512 -19.40 17.09 6.81
N ALA A 513 -19.22 17.26 5.49
CA ALA A 513 -18.82 16.18 4.59
C ALA A 513 -17.43 15.63 4.93
N LEU A 514 -16.44 16.50 5.18
CA LEU A 514 -15.08 16.10 5.55
C LEU A 514 -15.05 15.38 6.91
N GLN A 515 -15.72 15.91 7.93
CA GLN A 515 -15.79 15.24 9.24
C GLN A 515 -16.53 13.90 9.18
N ALA A 516 -17.58 13.77 8.36
CA ALA A 516 -18.24 12.48 8.13
C ALA A 516 -17.32 11.48 7.40
N LEU A 517 -16.54 11.96 6.42
CA LEU A 517 -15.56 11.15 5.70
C LEU A 517 -14.41 10.69 6.62
N VAL A 518 -13.90 11.55 7.51
CA VAL A 518 -12.88 11.17 8.49
C VAL A 518 -13.42 10.12 9.46
N ARG A 519 -14.65 10.30 9.98
CA ARG A 519 -15.29 9.30 10.85
C ARG A 519 -15.50 7.95 10.14
N ARG A 520 -15.90 7.94 8.85
CA ARG A 520 -15.99 6.70 8.04
C ARG A 520 -14.64 5.97 7.99
N GLN A 521 -13.54 6.69 7.78
CA GLN A 521 -12.20 6.08 7.76
C GLN A 521 -11.72 5.66 9.15
N GLN A 522 -12.10 6.39 10.21
CA GLN A 522 -11.89 5.98 11.59
C GLN A 522 -12.61 4.66 11.89
N ASP A 523 -13.87 4.49 11.51
CA ASP A 523 -14.63 3.23 11.64
C ASP A 523 -13.95 2.05 10.92
N HIS A 524 -13.33 2.31 9.76
CA HIS A 524 -12.62 1.30 8.97
C HIS A 524 -11.26 0.90 9.59
N VAL A 525 -10.52 1.84 10.17
CA VAL A 525 -9.23 1.57 10.84
C VAL A 525 -9.41 0.96 12.22
N MET A 526 -10.31 1.53 13.03
CA MET A 526 -10.42 1.20 14.45
C MET A 526 -10.77 -0.28 14.65
N GLY A 527 -10.20 -0.83 15.71
CA GLY A 527 -10.36 -2.20 16.19
C GLY A 527 -10.10 -2.25 17.70
N SER A 528 -10.27 -3.41 18.33
CA SER A 528 -10.16 -3.55 19.79
C SER A 528 -8.80 -3.09 20.34
N ALA A 529 -7.71 -3.46 19.68
CA ALA A 529 -6.35 -3.08 20.09
C ALA A 529 -6.11 -1.58 20.12
N HIS A 530 -6.69 -0.80 19.19
CA HIS A 530 -6.54 0.67 19.18
C HIS A 530 -7.14 1.33 20.43
N LEU A 531 -8.33 0.92 20.87
CA LEU A 531 -8.97 1.47 22.08
C LEU A 531 -8.29 0.97 23.36
N LEU A 532 -7.89 -0.31 23.40
CA LEU A 532 -7.16 -0.87 24.53
C LEU A 532 -5.76 -0.22 24.66
N ALA A 533 -5.08 0.07 23.56
CA ALA A 533 -3.84 0.85 23.56
C ALA A 533 -4.06 2.29 24.06
N TYR A 534 -5.14 2.95 23.64
CA TYR A 534 -5.51 4.29 24.14
C TYR A 534 -5.74 4.31 25.67
N LEU A 535 -6.25 3.20 26.22
CA LEU A 535 -6.51 3.01 27.64
C LEU A 535 -5.25 2.62 28.45
N LEU A 536 -4.34 1.85 27.85
CA LEU A 536 -3.14 1.28 28.49
C LEU A 536 -1.83 2.04 28.18
N ASP A 537 -1.89 3.14 27.45
CA ASP A 537 -0.77 4.08 27.32
C ASP A 537 -0.64 4.90 28.63
N PRO A 538 0.51 4.85 29.32
CA PRO A 538 0.71 5.52 30.61
C PRO A 538 0.63 7.06 30.53
N VAL A 539 0.61 7.64 29.33
CA VAL A 539 0.46 9.09 29.10
C VAL A 539 -0.98 9.49 28.80
N LEU A 540 -1.78 8.60 28.17
CA LEU A 540 -3.10 8.96 27.60
C LEU A 540 -4.29 8.46 28.42
N LEU A 541 -4.19 7.28 29.06
CA LEU A 541 -5.13 6.76 30.09
C LEU A 541 -6.63 6.79 29.72
N GLY A 542 -6.93 6.75 28.42
CA GLY A 542 -8.30 6.85 27.90
C GLY A 542 -9.00 8.18 28.18
N GLU A 543 -8.30 9.31 28.32
CA GLU A 543 -8.89 10.58 28.75
C GLU A 543 -9.94 11.12 27.76
N ASP A 544 -9.64 11.19 26.46
CA ASP A 544 -10.56 11.69 25.42
C ASP A 544 -11.58 10.65 24.90
N LEU A 545 -11.80 9.56 25.64
CA LEU A 545 -12.83 8.57 25.32
C LEU A 545 -14.17 8.97 25.93
N PRO A 546 -15.26 9.03 25.15
CA PRO A 546 -16.63 9.04 25.66
C PRO A 546 -16.86 7.95 26.71
N ALA A 547 -17.60 8.25 27.77
CA ALA A 547 -17.70 7.40 28.96
C ALA A 547 -18.28 6.00 28.64
N ASP A 548 -19.18 5.91 27.68
CA ASP A 548 -19.75 4.68 27.11
C ASP A 548 -18.68 3.86 26.38
N ILE A 549 -17.91 4.47 25.47
CA ILE A 549 -16.79 3.83 24.76
C ILE A 549 -15.72 3.38 25.74
N LYS A 550 -15.41 4.18 26.76
CA LYS A 550 -14.44 3.84 27.81
C LYS A 550 -14.91 2.64 28.64
N THR A 551 -16.17 2.62 29.05
CA THR A 551 -16.77 1.49 29.81
C THR A 551 -16.78 0.20 28.99
N GLU A 552 -17.16 0.26 27.70
CA GLU A 552 -17.11 -0.93 26.82
C GLU A 552 -15.67 -1.37 26.53
N THR A 553 -14.70 -0.44 26.52
CA THR A 553 -13.26 -0.77 26.36
C THR A 553 -12.70 -1.42 27.63
N GLU A 554 -13.04 -0.91 28.82
CA GLU A 554 -12.69 -1.53 30.11
C GLU A 554 -13.33 -2.93 30.25
N LYS A 555 -14.59 -3.09 29.82
CA LYS A 555 -15.26 -4.40 29.73
C LYS A 555 -14.57 -5.36 28.75
N LYS A 556 -14.14 -4.90 27.58
CA LYS A 556 -13.35 -5.70 26.61
C LYS A 556 -11.99 -6.10 27.17
N LEU A 557 -11.34 -5.25 27.97
CA LEU A 557 -10.12 -5.62 28.69
C LEU A 557 -10.37 -6.76 29.67
N MET A 558 -11.44 -6.70 30.48
CA MET A 558 -11.80 -7.77 31.41
C MET A 558 -12.23 -9.08 30.72
N ALA A 559 -12.68 -9.00 29.46
CA ALA A 559 -13.02 -10.14 28.61
C ALA A 559 -11.84 -10.73 27.81
N SER A 560 -10.59 -10.27 28.05
CA SER A 560 -9.41 -10.77 27.33
C SER A 560 -9.21 -12.28 27.47
N LEU A 561 -8.70 -12.89 26.40
CA LEU A 561 -8.28 -14.29 26.34
C LEU A 561 -6.75 -14.42 26.45
N ARG A 562 -6.29 -15.60 26.85
CA ARG A 562 -4.88 -16.04 26.73
C ARG A 562 -4.50 -16.18 25.24
N GLY A 563 -3.21 -16.31 24.90
CA GLY A 563 -2.79 -16.37 23.49
C GLY A 563 -3.23 -17.64 22.77
N ASP A 564 -3.36 -18.75 23.52
CA ASP A 564 -4.01 -20.00 23.10
C ASP A 564 -5.55 -19.89 22.92
N GLY A 565 -6.15 -18.72 23.18
CA GLY A 565 -7.59 -18.48 23.11
C GLY A 565 -8.41 -19.05 24.26
N THR A 566 -7.77 -19.61 25.29
CA THR A 566 -8.49 -20.00 26.51
C THR A 566 -8.91 -18.78 27.32
N GLN A 567 -10.00 -18.91 28.09
CA GLN A 567 -10.39 -17.86 29.01
C GLN A 567 -9.41 -17.75 30.18
N LEU A 568 -9.14 -16.52 30.61
CA LEU A 568 -8.55 -16.25 31.92
C LEU A 568 -9.36 -16.93 33.03
N SER A 569 -8.66 -17.53 34.01
CA SER A 569 -9.29 -18.15 35.19
C SER A 569 -9.99 -17.09 36.05
N VAL A 570 -10.80 -17.52 37.02
CA VAL A 570 -11.46 -16.59 37.97
C VAL A 570 -10.41 -15.74 38.71
N SER A 571 -9.34 -16.37 39.20
CA SER A 571 -8.24 -15.68 39.87
C SER A 571 -7.46 -14.75 38.92
N ASP A 572 -7.24 -15.15 37.66
CA ASP A 572 -6.62 -14.26 36.67
C ASP A 572 -7.48 -13.01 36.38
N LYS A 573 -8.81 -13.15 36.36
CA LYS A 573 -9.76 -12.05 36.12
C LYS A 573 -9.80 -11.07 37.30
N GLU A 574 -9.81 -11.58 38.53
CA GLU A 574 -9.69 -10.77 39.76
C GLU A 574 -8.32 -10.05 39.83
N ALA A 575 -7.25 -10.77 39.48
CA ALA A 575 -5.90 -10.21 39.40
C ALA A 575 -5.80 -9.13 38.32
N LEU A 576 -6.36 -9.36 37.13
CA LEU A 576 -6.38 -8.39 36.02
C LEU A 576 -7.12 -7.10 36.40
N TYR A 577 -8.30 -7.21 37.03
CA TYR A 577 -9.03 -6.04 37.51
C TYR A 577 -8.21 -5.25 38.54
N THR A 578 -7.65 -5.93 39.53
CA THR A 578 -6.81 -5.33 40.58
C THR A 578 -5.57 -4.64 39.99
N GLN A 579 -4.89 -5.31 39.05
CA GLN A 579 -3.72 -4.79 38.34
C GLN A 579 -4.07 -3.58 37.47
N TYR A 580 -5.23 -3.59 36.80
CA TYR A 580 -5.69 -2.46 35.99
C TYR A 580 -5.99 -1.22 36.86
N VAL A 581 -6.64 -1.39 38.00
CA VAL A 581 -6.90 -0.29 38.95
C VAL A 581 -5.58 0.28 39.52
N ASP A 582 -4.62 -0.57 39.87
CA ASP A 582 -3.31 -0.09 40.38
C ASP A 582 -2.46 0.57 39.28
N PHE A 583 -2.44 0.03 38.05
CA PHE A 583 -1.82 0.69 36.89
C PHE A 583 -2.42 2.09 36.66
N LYS A 584 -3.75 2.20 36.64
CA LYS A 584 -4.48 3.46 36.42
C LYS A 584 -4.13 4.50 37.50
N LYS A 585 -4.06 4.06 38.76
CA LYS A 585 -3.61 4.87 39.91
C LYS A 585 -2.14 5.28 39.79
N HIS A 586 -1.26 4.35 39.41
CA HIS A 586 0.16 4.60 39.22
C HIS A 586 0.41 5.65 38.14
N ALA A 587 -0.14 5.43 36.94
CA ALA A 587 0.10 6.29 35.80
C ALA A 587 -0.53 7.68 35.96
N LEU A 588 -1.72 7.78 36.57
CA LEU A 588 -2.30 9.08 36.96
C LEU A 588 -1.38 9.84 37.93
N ASN A 589 -0.87 9.17 38.96
CA ASN A 589 0.09 9.78 39.90
C ASN A 589 1.44 10.13 39.23
N GLN A 590 1.88 9.39 38.21
CA GLN A 590 3.04 9.79 37.41
C GLN A 590 2.75 11.10 36.65
N LYS A 591 1.58 11.19 36.02
CA LYS A 591 1.13 12.32 35.20
C LYS A 591 0.85 13.59 36.00
N THR A 592 0.32 13.50 37.22
CA THR A 592 0.05 14.67 38.08
C THR A 592 1.22 15.04 38.97
N ASN A 593 1.83 14.07 39.66
CA ASN A 593 2.73 14.34 40.79
C ASN A 593 4.22 14.10 40.46
N LYS A 594 4.52 13.54 39.27
CA LYS A 594 5.89 13.20 38.83
C LYS A 594 6.15 13.56 37.36
N ALA A 595 5.38 14.52 36.82
CA ALA A 595 5.43 14.91 35.41
C ALA A 595 6.85 15.29 34.92
N ASP A 596 7.65 15.90 35.80
CA ASP A 596 9.03 16.34 35.52
C ASP A 596 10.11 15.28 35.75
N THR A 597 9.75 14.07 36.21
CA THR A 597 10.71 12.98 36.32
C THR A 597 11.18 12.54 34.93
N LEU A 598 12.47 12.25 34.80
CA LEU A 598 13.08 11.82 33.53
C LEU A 598 12.37 10.59 32.94
N ALA A 599 11.85 9.69 33.79
CA ALA A 599 11.09 8.52 33.37
C ALA A 599 9.75 8.88 32.70
N PHE A 600 8.92 9.73 33.32
CA PHE A 600 7.65 10.15 32.72
C PHE A 600 7.87 11.09 31.53
N ARG A 601 8.87 11.99 31.60
CA ARG A 601 9.25 12.85 30.49
C ARG A 601 9.66 12.04 29.26
N ALA A 602 10.44 10.97 29.41
CA ALA A 602 10.80 10.08 28.30
C ALA A 602 9.58 9.38 27.65
N LEU A 603 8.54 9.05 28.44
CA LEU A 603 7.28 8.50 27.94
C LEU A 603 6.44 9.55 27.21
N LYS A 604 6.39 10.78 27.73
CA LYS A 604 5.67 11.93 27.13
C LYS A 604 6.32 12.40 25.83
N GLU A 605 7.65 12.37 25.75
CA GLU A 605 8.44 12.71 24.56
C GLU A 605 8.59 11.54 23.58
N ARG A 606 7.91 10.40 23.83
CA ARG A 606 7.98 9.13 23.09
C ARG A 606 9.39 8.53 22.89
N LYS A 607 10.41 9.05 23.60
CA LYS A 607 11.77 8.48 23.71
C LYS A 607 11.79 7.10 24.37
N LYS A 608 10.76 6.79 25.17
CA LYS A 608 10.41 5.44 25.62
C LYS A 608 9.00 5.12 25.10
N SER A 609 8.84 4.01 24.39
CA SER A 609 7.51 3.61 23.87
C SER A 609 6.64 2.96 24.97
N PRO A 610 5.31 2.92 24.80
CA PRO A 610 4.43 2.16 25.70
C PRO A 610 4.82 0.68 25.81
N LEU A 611 5.26 0.05 24.72
CA LEU A 611 5.77 -1.33 24.76
C LEU A 611 6.99 -1.46 25.68
N GLN A 612 7.95 -0.53 25.58
CA GLN A 612 9.13 -0.49 26.46
C GLN A 612 8.79 -0.15 27.92
N PHE A 613 7.69 0.57 28.19
CA PHE A 613 7.14 0.73 29.53
C PHE A 613 6.62 -0.60 30.07
N TRP A 614 5.75 -1.29 29.31
CA TRP A 614 5.17 -2.56 29.73
C TRP A 614 6.24 -3.64 29.92
N PHE A 615 7.29 -3.71 29.09
CA PHE A 615 8.43 -4.60 29.32
C PHE A 615 9.23 -4.29 30.60
N ALA A 616 9.53 -3.02 30.89
CA ALA A 616 10.48 -2.64 31.94
C ALA A 616 9.82 -2.36 33.31
N ASP A 617 8.72 -1.62 33.32
CA ASP A 617 8.01 -1.17 34.52
C ASP A 617 6.77 -2.01 34.83
N GLY A 618 6.17 -2.62 33.80
CA GLY A 618 4.91 -3.37 33.86
C GLY A 618 4.97 -4.72 34.59
N SER A 619 6.15 -5.20 34.98
CA SER A 619 6.36 -6.48 35.69
C SER A 619 5.65 -6.61 37.04
N LYS A 620 5.15 -5.51 37.59
CA LYS A 620 4.29 -5.46 38.79
C LYS A 620 2.85 -5.93 38.52
N TRP A 621 2.46 -5.98 37.25
CA TRP A 621 1.11 -6.26 36.79
C TRP A 621 1.14 -7.38 35.73
N PRO A 622 1.61 -8.61 36.05
CA PRO A 622 2.02 -9.60 35.06
C PRO A 622 0.90 -10.09 34.11
N VAL A 623 -0.37 -10.10 34.55
CA VAL A 623 -1.51 -10.49 33.70
C VAL A 623 -1.85 -9.37 32.73
N LEU A 624 -1.89 -8.13 33.24
CA LEU A 624 -2.10 -6.93 32.43
C LEU A 624 -0.93 -6.66 31.47
N GLN A 625 0.29 -6.95 31.89
CA GLN A 625 1.53 -6.83 31.11
C GLN A 625 1.51 -7.76 29.90
N ALA A 626 1.10 -9.02 30.06
CA ALA A 626 0.97 -9.96 28.94
C ALA A 626 -0.02 -9.45 27.89
N ILE A 627 -1.19 -8.96 28.33
CA ILE A 627 -2.20 -8.36 27.44
C ILE A 627 -1.66 -7.09 26.76
N ALA A 628 -1.07 -6.16 27.52
CA ALA A 628 -0.54 -4.91 27.01
C ALA A 628 0.60 -5.12 26.00
N CYS A 629 1.53 -6.05 26.26
CA CYS A 629 2.60 -6.38 25.33
C CYS A 629 2.07 -7.02 24.03
N ARG A 630 1.01 -7.84 24.08
CA ARG A 630 0.32 -8.39 22.90
C ARG A 630 -0.44 -7.31 22.10
N ILE A 631 -0.92 -6.26 22.74
CA ILE A 631 -1.52 -5.09 22.07
C ILE A 631 -0.44 -4.22 21.43
N PHE A 632 0.58 -3.82 22.19
CA PHE A 632 1.55 -2.80 21.76
C PHE A 632 2.62 -3.30 20.76
N VAL A 633 2.67 -4.59 20.42
CA VAL A 633 3.43 -5.11 19.26
C VAL A 633 2.69 -4.90 17.93
N MET A 634 1.39 -4.62 17.95
CA MET A 634 0.60 -4.41 16.73
C MET A 634 0.93 -3.04 16.09
N PRO A 635 1.34 -2.96 14.81
CA PRO A 635 1.64 -1.71 14.15
C PRO A 635 0.37 -1.01 13.64
N VAL A 636 0.45 0.30 13.42
CA VAL A 636 -0.66 1.12 12.90
C VAL A 636 -0.95 0.86 11.41
N CYS A 637 0.00 0.29 10.68
CA CYS A 637 -0.07 0.07 9.23
C CYS A 637 0.60 -1.24 8.84
N ALA A 638 0.15 -1.82 7.72
CA ALA A 638 0.95 -2.80 7.01
C ALA A 638 2.28 -2.17 6.54
N PRO A 639 3.40 -2.91 6.57
CA PRO A 639 4.62 -2.50 5.87
C PRO A 639 4.36 -2.50 4.36
N SER A 640 4.96 -1.55 3.63
CA SER A 640 4.81 -1.52 2.17
C SER A 640 5.66 -2.63 1.54
N SER A 641 4.99 -3.61 0.96
CA SER A 641 5.61 -4.69 0.18
C SER A 641 6.46 -4.14 -0.97
N ALA A 642 5.91 -3.20 -1.73
CA ALA A 642 6.59 -2.51 -2.82
C ALA A 642 7.88 -1.79 -2.38
N ARG A 643 7.98 -1.28 -1.15
CA ARG A 643 9.24 -0.71 -0.62
C ARG A 643 10.29 -1.79 -0.39
N ALA A 644 9.93 -2.91 0.25
CA ALA A 644 10.85 -4.02 0.46
C ALA A 644 11.35 -4.62 -0.86
N VAL A 645 10.46 -4.77 -1.85
CA VAL A 645 10.76 -5.20 -3.22
C VAL A 645 11.74 -4.24 -3.90
N LYS A 646 11.49 -2.92 -3.84
CA LYS A 646 12.37 -1.88 -4.40
C LYS A 646 13.75 -1.86 -3.72
N GLU A 647 13.82 -1.97 -2.39
CA GLU A 647 15.08 -2.02 -1.65
C GLU A 647 15.89 -3.30 -1.88
N ALA A 648 15.24 -4.41 -2.21
CA ALA A 648 15.89 -5.67 -2.60
C ALA A 648 16.30 -5.73 -4.09
N GLY A 649 16.16 -4.62 -4.83
CA GLY A 649 16.51 -4.55 -6.25
C GLY A 649 15.65 -5.44 -7.16
N ALA A 650 14.46 -5.85 -6.70
CA ALA A 650 13.53 -6.65 -7.47
C ALA A 650 12.53 -5.76 -8.22
N ALA A 651 12.33 -6.03 -9.51
CA ALA A 651 11.35 -5.31 -10.32
C ALA A 651 9.99 -6.00 -10.24
N SER A 652 8.96 -5.29 -9.74
CA SER A 652 7.58 -5.80 -9.64
C SER A 652 6.99 -6.27 -10.99
N SER A 653 7.49 -5.75 -12.12
CA SER A 653 7.13 -6.20 -13.47
C SER A 653 7.66 -7.60 -13.81
N VAL A 654 8.83 -7.99 -13.31
CA VAL A 654 9.48 -9.28 -13.64
C VAL A 654 8.78 -10.45 -12.94
N LEU A 655 8.24 -10.20 -11.74
CA LEU A 655 7.49 -11.18 -10.94
C LEU A 655 6.19 -11.64 -11.62
N ARG A 656 5.62 -10.87 -12.56
CA ARG A 656 4.27 -11.10 -13.11
C ARG A 656 4.20 -11.89 -14.40
N HIS A 657 5.31 -12.09 -15.12
CA HIS A 657 5.28 -12.42 -16.56
C HIS A 657 5.96 -13.72 -17.00
N LYS A 658 6.41 -14.60 -16.09
CA LYS A 658 6.98 -15.91 -16.46
C LYS A 658 6.13 -17.07 -15.94
N LYS A 659 6.14 -18.19 -16.68
CA LYS A 659 5.22 -19.33 -16.53
C LYS A 659 5.39 -20.15 -15.25
N ASP A 660 6.48 -19.97 -14.52
CA ASP A 660 6.87 -20.84 -13.41
C ASP A 660 6.85 -20.06 -12.08
N LEU A 661 5.68 -20.04 -11.46
CA LEU A 661 5.41 -19.25 -10.25
C LEU A 661 6.29 -19.72 -9.08
N LEU A 662 6.43 -21.03 -8.89
CA LEU A 662 7.17 -21.62 -7.76
C LEU A 662 8.65 -21.21 -7.72
N MET A 663 9.33 -21.11 -8.88
CA MET A 663 10.70 -20.59 -8.93
C MET A 663 10.77 -19.09 -8.63
N SER A 664 9.81 -18.31 -9.14
CA SER A 664 9.72 -16.86 -8.88
C SER A 664 9.51 -16.58 -7.39
N ASP A 665 8.61 -17.31 -6.74
CA ASP A 665 8.25 -17.14 -5.33
C ASP A 665 9.42 -17.50 -4.39
N LYS A 666 10.10 -18.62 -4.65
CA LYS A 666 11.30 -19.02 -3.89
C LYS A 666 12.41 -17.98 -3.98
N LEU A 667 12.72 -17.49 -5.19
CA LEU A 667 13.78 -16.49 -5.40
C LEU A 667 13.42 -15.12 -4.79
N THR A 668 12.14 -14.74 -4.85
CA THR A 668 11.62 -13.54 -4.19
C THR A 668 11.75 -13.64 -2.67
N PHE A 669 11.37 -14.78 -2.09
CA PHE A 669 11.51 -15.06 -0.65
C PHE A 669 12.97 -15.02 -0.19
N VAL A 670 13.90 -15.63 -0.94
CA VAL A 670 15.34 -15.58 -0.66
C VAL A 670 15.86 -14.14 -0.69
N ARG A 671 15.53 -13.35 -1.74
CA ARG A 671 15.97 -11.95 -1.88
C ARG A 671 15.50 -11.07 -0.73
N LEU A 672 14.20 -11.06 -0.46
CA LEU A 672 13.59 -10.18 0.53
C LEU A 672 14.11 -10.52 1.94
N ASN A 673 14.05 -11.79 2.34
CA ASN A 673 14.35 -12.18 3.71
C ASN A 673 15.84 -12.25 4.03
N SER A 674 16.72 -12.57 3.07
CA SER A 674 18.17 -12.65 3.37
C SER A 674 18.77 -11.30 3.77
N ARG A 675 18.28 -10.19 3.20
CA ARG A 675 18.66 -8.83 3.61
C ARG A 675 18.06 -8.47 4.97
N GLN A 676 16.75 -8.68 5.15
CA GLN A 676 16.05 -8.30 6.38
C GLN A 676 16.54 -9.07 7.60
N LEU A 677 16.73 -10.40 7.50
CA LEU A 677 17.29 -11.23 8.57
C LEU A 677 18.69 -10.76 8.97
N ARG A 678 19.56 -10.49 8.00
CA ARG A 678 20.93 -10.02 8.29
C ARG A 678 20.94 -8.66 9.00
N LEU A 679 20.03 -7.75 8.66
CA LEU A 679 19.89 -6.46 9.33
C LEU A 679 19.33 -6.63 10.75
N ALA A 680 18.31 -7.47 10.92
CA ALA A 680 17.71 -7.80 12.21
C ALA A 680 18.69 -8.48 13.19
N GLU A 681 19.50 -9.41 12.69
CA GLU A 681 20.56 -10.11 13.43
C GLU A 681 21.68 -9.15 13.89
N VAL A 682 22.00 -8.12 13.09
CA VAL A 682 23.08 -7.16 13.37
C VAL A 682 22.64 -6.01 14.28
N GLU A 683 21.43 -5.45 14.12
CA GLU A 683 20.96 -4.38 15.03
C GLU A 683 20.72 -4.90 16.45
N GLY A 684 20.23 -6.15 16.57
CA GLY A 684 20.03 -6.81 17.85
C GLY A 684 18.79 -6.34 18.63
N SER A 685 18.27 -7.21 19.49
CA SER A 685 17.02 -6.93 20.23
C SER A 685 17.23 -5.94 21.38
N SER A 686 16.82 -4.68 21.16
CA SER A 686 16.76 -3.65 22.20
C SER A 686 15.85 -4.04 23.38
N LEU A 687 14.78 -4.80 23.11
CA LEU A 687 13.88 -5.36 24.12
C LEU A 687 14.58 -6.45 24.97
N ALA A 688 15.42 -7.31 24.37
CA ALA A 688 16.20 -8.29 25.13
C ALA A 688 17.23 -7.64 26.06
N ALA A 689 17.76 -6.47 25.69
CA ALA A 689 18.61 -5.67 26.58
C ALA A 689 17.85 -5.03 27.75
N LEU A 690 16.53 -4.78 27.62
CA LEU A 690 15.67 -4.33 28.72
C LEU A 690 15.31 -5.49 29.67
N VAL A 691 14.98 -6.67 29.15
CA VAL A 691 14.71 -7.88 29.97
C VAL A 691 15.90 -8.21 30.87
N LYS A 692 17.13 -8.13 30.34
CA LYS A 692 18.38 -8.34 31.11
C LYS A 692 18.64 -7.28 32.20
N LYS A 693 17.88 -6.18 32.25
CA LYS A 693 18.00 -5.10 33.25
C LYS A 693 16.85 -5.09 34.27
N ALA A 694 15.83 -5.93 34.09
CA ALA A 694 14.78 -6.09 35.10
C ALA A 694 15.38 -6.79 36.36
N PRO A 695 15.05 -6.33 37.59
CA PRO A 695 15.59 -6.92 38.80
C PRO A 695 15.11 -8.37 38.96
N ILE A 696 16.04 -9.30 39.13
CA ILE A 696 15.77 -10.75 39.21
C ILE A 696 15.18 -11.10 40.59
N ALA A 697 13.88 -10.88 40.75
CA ALA A 697 13.10 -11.51 41.80
C ALA A 697 12.82 -12.98 41.43
N SER A 698 12.84 -13.87 42.42
CA SER A 698 12.88 -15.34 42.24
C SER A 698 11.52 -15.98 41.85
N LYS A 699 10.93 -15.53 40.74
CA LYS A 699 9.77 -16.15 40.05
C LYS A 699 9.86 -16.14 38.51
N ALA A 700 11.06 -15.96 37.96
CA ALA A 700 11.27 -15.71 36.52
C ALA A 700 10.69 -16.78 35.55
N ASN A 701 10.52 -18.03 36.00
CA ASN A 701 10.01 -19.13 35.15
C ASN A 701 8.53 -18.96 34.73
N GLU A 702 7.74 -18.13 35.42
CA GLU A 702 6.34 -17.87 35.04
C GLU A 702 6.23 -16.74 33.99
N ILE A 703 7.20 -15.82 33.92
CA ILE A 703 7.13 -14.62 33.07
C ILE A 703 7.39 -14.95 31.60
N THR A 704 8.39 -15.78 31.30
CA THR A 704 8.62 -16.26 29.93
C THR A 704 7.51 -17.17 29.43
N ALA A 705 6.87 -17.96 30.30
CA ALA A 705 5.69 -18.75 29.95
C ALA A 705 4.47 -17.85 29.67
N SER A 706 4.19 -16.85 30.50
CA SER A 706 3.03 -15.94 30.34
C SER A 706 3.10 -15.05 29.09
N MET A 707 4.29 -14.87 28.50
CA MET A 707 4.49 -14.17 27.23
C MET A 707 4.60 -15.11 26.01
N VAL A 708 4.67 -16.43 26.23
CA VAL A 708 4.81 -17.47 25.18
C VAL A 708 3.81 -18.62 25.44
N VAL A 709 2.52 -18.25 25.47
CA VAL A 709 1.34 -19.10 25.26
C VAL A 709 0.37 -18.32 24.37
#